data_AF-A0A1L9T982-F1
#
_entry.id   AF-A0A1L9T982-F1
#
_cell.length_a   1.000
_cell.length_b   1.000
_cell.length_c   1.000
_cell.angle_alpha   90.00
_cell.angle_beta   90.00
_cell.angle_gamma   90.00
#
_symmetry.space_group_name_H-M   'P 1'
#
loop_
_entity.id
_entity.type
_entity.pdbx_description
1 polymer ?
#
loop_
_entity_poly.entity_id
_entity_poly.type
_entity_poly.pdbx_seq_one_letter_code
_entity_poly.pdbx_strand_id
1 'polypeptide(L)'
;MVSTPEDSGQSHVDEKTSNQSDTNLKPNASHQEETVTFADETGGIHEEYKMTFRRFMGFVAMAFLWTGSQIPVYLFGGIPPIIYGDIGGVDRWVWFVLANLLALAGVCPFVGSLSDLIGRRYVALIGATLVLIGMIICSTAHTMNVFIAGMAIAGAGAGVNELTALAATAEMAPTRQRGKYVAILIFTIAPFAPSVLWAQLIADASSWRHVGAFCGAWSALGVLITAFFYFPPPRVNSEGLSRAEIISRVDFVGGFLSIVGLILFMAGMQWGGYQYDWDSAHVLTPLIIGVVLLVCFAFWEIYGAKYPIFPSRLKQESRTLGLTLVITFISGANFFSVLMFWPTQAFNVYGHDPLGVGIRSLPIGFGIMGGACIVLWLLSVLRGHNKELLIISSVLMTAGCGAMAIADVNNLHKLWGILVVAGLGIGGIVVPASIITTIICPDDLIATISALTLSIRVVGGSIGYTVYYNVFISKFVPNSQHYIGGVMATQLNITDVALITEAIELTGASLLEGLHDIPGISGNQAAYDAVVAAGQIAYAESYKWVYYVSIAFGGGPTEALYLDDASLHTSSTQIISCRPLSGLGDDEKRLAKNIPLEETFAIITKQTVFYPQGGGQASDIGKMAPESSGNQERADNFLFEVLLVRRASDGSILHFGRFSPPSTSISNAIAMNQPVSLQIDRVKRNYHSRLHTAGHIIGLAMRLLQSKLGDRKKVKANHFPGEACMEFEGLLYNEHKPVIQEKVNELVREHLPVRISWWDEDEVEKRKDELDMVEGREVGGVGRVRIAEIGDVDANPCGGTHVESTGQTGEITIRKISRQKGISKVSYEVPVSWREV
;
A
#
# COMPACT_ATOMS: atom_id res chain seq x y z
N MET A 1 11.96 72.99 26.67
CA MET A 1 10.93 73.93 26.21
C MET A 1 11.13 74.09 24.71
N VAL A 2 10.06 74.03 23.90
CA VAL A 2 10.10 74.23 22.44
C VAL A 2 10.89 73.17 21.63
N SER A 3 10.57 73.05 20.35
CA SER A 3 11.07 72.10 19.34
C SER A 3 11.51 72.85 18.06
N THR A 4 11.99 72.12 17.04
CA THR A 4 12.05 72.54 15.61
C THR A 4 12.98 73.72 15.24
N PRO A 5 13.38 73.91 13.95
CA PRO A 5 13.53 72.97 12.81
C PRO A 5 14.84 73.21 11.99
N GLU A 6 14.90 72.64 10.77
CA GLU A 6 15.71 73.05 9.58
C GLU A 6 17.26 72.92 9.64
N ASP A 7 18.06 72.56 8.62
CA ASP A 7 17.96 71.96 7.26
C ASP A 7 18.86 72.73 6.24
N SER A 8 19.49 71.98 5.33
CA SER A 8 20.28 72.39 4.15
C SER A 8 21.62 73.15 4.37
N GLY A 9 22.53 73.03 3.38
CA GLY A 9 23.56 74.06 3.11
C GLY A 9 25.05 73.68 3.17
N GLN A 10 25.53 72.89 2.20
CA GLN A 10 26.82 73.00 1.44
C GLN A 10 28.07 73.66 2.10
N SER A 11 29.29 73.14 1.90
CA SER A 11 29.97 73.17 0.58
C SER A 11 31.36 72.49 0.58
N HIS A 12 31.77 72.01 -0.62
CA HIS A 12 33.11 71.87 -1.27
C HIS A 12 34.40 71.83 -0.40
N VAL A 13 35.47 71.09 -0.77
CA VAL A 13 36.35 71.26 -1.96
C VAL A 13 37.26 70.00 -2.07
N ASP A 14 37.94 69.57 -3.16
CA ASP A 14 37.85 69.47 -4.65
C ASP A 14 39.30 69.09 -5.12
N GLU A 15 39.68 68.44 -6.23
CA GLU A 15 39.09 67.61 -7.31
C GLU A 15 40.28 66.85 -8.00
N LYS A 16 40.07 65.65 -8.57
CA LYS A 16 40.82 65.12 -9.75
C LYS A 16 40.32 63.77 -10.32
N THR A 17 39.66 63.86 -11.50
CA THR A 17 39.77 63.04 -12.74
C THR A 17 40.24 61.56 -12.66
N SER A 18 39.67 60.60 -13.39
CA SER A 18 38.95 60.69 -14.69
C SER A 18 37.97 59.52 -14.97
N ASN A 19 37.05 59.77 -15.91
CA ASN A 19 36.08 58.81 -16.48
C ASN A 19 36.77 57.81 -17.47
N GLN A 20 36.14 56.85 -18.16
CA GLN A 20 34.71 56.60 -18.46
C GLN A 20 34.46 55.17 -18.99
N SER A 21 33.29 54.59 -18.75
CA SER A 21 32.50 53.78 -19.70
C SER A 21 31.17 53.35 -19.06
N ASP A 22 30.11 53.16 -19.86
CA ASP A 22 28.74 53.41 -19.41
C ASP A 22 27.71 52.31 -19.76
N THR A 23 26.65 52.23 -18.94
CA THR A 23 25.37 51.50 -19.15
C THR A 23 25.36 49.98 -19.42
N ASN A 24 24.74 49.20 -18.51
CA ASN A 24 23.37 48.64 -18.72
C ASN A 24 22.85 47.85 -17.51
N LEU A 25 21.53 47.63 -17.43
CA LEU A 25 20.84 47.05 -16.25
C LEU A 25 20.77 45.51 -16.23
N LYS A 26 20.79 44.91 -15.02
CA LYS A 26 20.20 43.59 -14.69
C LYS A 26 19.65 43.56 -13.24
N PRO A 27 18.79 42.57 -12.87
CA PRO A 27 17.69 42.83 -11.93
C PRO A 27 17.66 41.98 -10.63
N ASN A 28 16.67 42.28 -9.78
CA ASN A 28 16.08 41.49 -8.68
C ASN A 28 16.80 40.21 -8.22
N ALA A 29 17.35 40.23 -7.00
CA ALA A 29 17.52 39.04 -6.18
C ALA A 29 16.26 38.84 -5.29
N SER A 30 15.79 37.61 -5.16
CA SER A 30 14.57 37.24 -4.41
C SER A 30 14.82 36.98 -2.93
N HIS A 31 13.77 37.08 -2.11
CA HIS A 31 13.78 36.69 -0.70
C HIS A 31 14.40 35.30 -0.47
N GLN A 32 15.33 35.22 0.49
CA GLN A 32 15.55 34.02 1.29
C GLN A 32 15.09 34.37 2.71
N GLU A 33 14.05 33.71 3.20
CA GLU A 33 13.73 33.73 4.63
C GLU A 33 14.58 32.67 5.32
N GLU A 34 15.55 33.09 6.13
CA GLU A 34 16.31 32.17 6.98
C GLU A 34 15.40 31.67 8.10
N THR A 35 15.08 30.37 8.07
CA THR A 35 14.34 29.72 9.16
C THR A 35 15.26 29.52 10.36
N VAL A 36 15.40 30.56 11.19
CA VAL A 36 16.21 30.53 12.43
C VAL A 36 15.58 29.55 13.43
N THR A 37 16.06 28.31 13.43
CA THR A 37 15.82 27.39 14.55
C THR A 37 16.67 27.83 15.73
N PHE A 38 16.04 28.23 16.84
CA PHE A 38 16.73 28.63 18.07
C PHE A 38 17.51 27.47 18.72
N ALA A 39 18.74 27.28 18.24
CA ALA A 39 19.76 26.41 18.83
C ALA A 39 21.02 27.19 19.28
N ASP A 40 21.36 28.30 18.61
CA ASP A 40 22.67 28.96 18.74
C ASP A 40 22.68 30.38 19.34
N GLU A 41 21.54 31.06 19.53
CA GLU A 41 21.52 32.46 20.02
C GLU A 41 21.56 32.66 21.56
N THR A 42 21.78 31.59 22.33
CA THR A 42 22.21 31.73 23.74
C THR A 42 23.57 31.09 23.92
N GLY A 43 24.62 31.92 24.01
CA GLY A 43 26.00 31.52 24.27
C GLY A 43 26.26 30.97 25.68
N GLY A 44 25.49 29.96 26.09
CA GLY A 44 25.61 29.22 27.33
C GLY A 44 26.32 27.88 27.09
N ILE A 45 27.33 27.61 27.91
CA ILE A 45 28.11 26.35 27.97
C ILE A 45 27.19 25.13 27.84
N HIS A 46 27.60 24.13 27.04
CA HIS A 46 26.89 22.85 26.84
C HIS A 46 26.27 22.30 28.15
N GLU A 47 24.96 22.51 28.36
CA GLU A 47 24.25 21.80 29.41
C GLU A 47 24.17 20.32 29.02
N GLU A 48 24.86 19.47 29.79
CA GLU A 48 24.66 18.03 29.74
C GLU A 48 23.16 17.72 29.85
N TYR A 49 22.66 16.89 28.94
CA TYR A 49 21.23 16.61 28.76
C TYR A 49 20.67 15.70 29.90
N LYS A 50 20.74 16.20 31.14
CA LYS A 50 20.56 15.45 32.38
C LYS A 50 19.13 14.95 32.52
N MET A 51 19.01 13.66 32.80
CA MET A 51 17.75 12.97 33.04
C MET A 51 17.20 13.35 34.41
N THR A 52 16.52 14.49 34.49
CA THR A 52 15.76 14.88 35.68
C THR A 52 14.60 13.92 35.92
N PHE A 53 14.22 13.71 37.18
CA PHE A 53 13.12 12.80 37.55
C PHE A 53 11.80 13.13 36.81
N ARG A 54 11.48 14.42 36.64
CA ARG A 54 10.31 14.86 35.86
C ARG A 54 10.38 14.41 34.39
N ARG A 55 11.55 14.50 33.75
CA ARG A 55 11.77 14.05 32.37
C ARG A 55 11.63 12.53 32.25
N PHE A 56 12.19 11.78 33.20
CA PHE A 56 12.02 10.33 33.27
C PHE A 56 10.54 9.94 33.41
N MET A 57 9.82 10.54 34.36
CA MET A 57 8.38 10.31 34.53
C MET A 57 7.55 10.76 33.32
N GLY A 58 8.02 11.76 32.55
CA GLY A 58 7.43 12.13 31.25
C GLY A 58 7.54 11.03 30.21
N PHE A 59 8.70 10.35 30.08
CA PHE A 59 8.81 9.17 29.21
C PHE A 59 7.97 8.00 29.72
N VAL A 60 7.88 7.78 31.03
CA VAL A 60 6.99 6.76 31.63
C VAL A 60 5.52 7.08 31.30
N ALA A 61 5.09 8.34 31.37
CA ALA A 61 3.75 8.75 30.97
C ALA A 61 3.48 8.36 29.50
N MET A 62 4.38 8.72 28.58
CA MET A 62 4.20 8.39 27.16
C MET A 62 4.19 6.87 26.91
N ALA A 63 4.98 6.08 27.65
CA ALA A 63 4.92 4.63 27.59
C ALA A 63 3.55 4.08 28.03
N PHE A 64 2.99 4.58 29.15
CA PHE A 64 1.64 4.19 29.57
C PHE A 64 0.57 4.55 28.53
N LEU A 65 0.67 5.72 27.88
CA LEU A 65 -0.26 6.13 26.82
C LEU A 65 -0.10 5.30 25.53
N TRP A 66 1.13 5.02 25.11
CA TRP A 66 1.45 4.19 23.94
C TRP A 66 0.95 2.75 24.12
N THR A 67 1.32 2.09 25.22
CA THR A 67 0.88 0.71 25.46
C THR A 67 -0.63 0.66 25.72
N GLY A 68 -1.16 1.66 26.42
CA GLY A 68 -2.59 1.78 26.75
C GLY A 68 -3.51 2.02 25.56
N SER A 69 -3.01 2.59 24.44
CA SER A 69 -3.82 2.73 23.21
C SER A 69 -4.06 1.39 22.51
N GLN A 70 -3.09 0.48 22.56
CA GLN A 70 -3.12 -0.78 21.79
C GLN A 70 -3.64 -1.99 22.58
N ILE A 71 -3.36 -2.06 23.89
CA ILE A 71 -3.81 -3.14 24.79
C ILE A 71 -5.31 -3.51 24.61
N PRO A 72 -6.28 -2.56 24.54
CA PRO A 72 -7.70 -2.89 24.45
C PRO A 72 -8.07 -3.82 23.28
N VAL A 73 -7.52 -3.55 22.09
CA VAL A 73 -7.78 -4.35 20.88
C VAL A 73 -7.11 -5.72 21.02
N TYR A 74 -5.86 -5.77 21.49
CA TYR A 74 -5.08 -7.01 21.59
C TYR A 74 -5.57 -7.95 22.69
N LEU A 75 -6.21 -7.44 23.75
CA LEU A 75 -6.82 -8.27 24.79
C LEU A 75 -8.23 -8.72 24.39
N PHE A 76 -9.15 -7.82 24.03
CA PHE A 76 -10.52 -8.23 23.68
C PHE A 76 -10.58 -9.07 22.40
N GLY A 77 -9.69 -8.84 21.43
CA GLY A 77 -9.52 -9.69 20.25
C GLY A 77 -9.03 -11.12 20.57
N GLY A 78 -8.52 -11.38 21.77
CA GLY A 78 -8.15 -12.72 22.25
C GLY A 78 -9.29 -13.54 22.84
N ILE A 79 -10.45 -12.92 23.11
CA ILE A 79 -11.60 -13.53 23.80
C ILE A 79 -13.00 -13.24 23.18
N PRO A 80 -13.22 -12.99 21.86
CA PRO A 80 -14.56 -12.72 21.33
C PRO A 80 -15.65 -13.73 21.73
N PRO A 81 -15.41 -15.07 21.72
CA PRO A 81 -16.41 -16.06 22.12
C PRO A 81 -16.93 -15.88 23.55
N ILE A 82 -16.06 -15.53 24.49
CA ILE A 82 -16.41 -15.33 25.89
C ILE A 82 -17.26 -14.06 26.07
N ILE A 83 -17.03 -13.03 25.25
CA ILE A 83 -17.81 -11.78 25.28
C ILE A 83 -19.22 -12.04 24.72
N TYR A 84 -19.33 -12.52 23.48
CA TYR A 84 -20.65 -12.68 22.85
C TYR A 84 -21.47 -13.84 23.43
N GLY A 85 -20.86 -14.76 24.19
CA GLY A 85 -21.59 -15.75 25.00
C GLY A 85 -22.30 -15.14 26.21
N ASP A 86 -21.74 -14.11 26.86
CA ASP A 86 -22.36 -13.43 28.01
C ASP A 86 -23.37 -12.34 27.61
N ILE A 87 -23.05 -11.51 26.61
CA ILE A 87 -23.88 -10.34 26.23
C ILE A 87 -24.57 -10.46 24.86
N GLY A 88 -24.55 -11.66 24.26
CA GLY A 88 -25.09 -11.92 22.94
C GLY A 88 -24.39 -11.11 21.83
N GLY A 89 -25.05 -11.00 20.68
CA GLY A 89 -24.57 -10.19 19.56
C GLY A 89 -23.59 -10.91 18.62
N VAL A 90 -23.73 -12.23 18.48
CA VAL A 90 -22.97 -13.05 17.52
C VAL A 90 -23.10 -12.51 16.09
N ASP A 91 -24.26 -11.94 15.77
CA ASP A 91 -24.59 -11.26 14.50
C ASP A 91 -23.79 -9.98 14.23
N ARG A 92 -23.02 -9.46 15.20
CA ARG A 92 -22.42 -8.12 15.12
C ARG A 92 -21.11 -7.91 15.91
N TRP A 93 -20.54 -8.92 16.56
CA TRP A 93 -19.33 -8.73 17.38
C TRP A 93 -18.14 -8.14 16.61
N VAL A 94 -18.00 -8.46 15.31
CA VAL A 94 -16.95 -7.92 14.41
C VAL A 94 -16.89 -6.39 14.44
N TRP A 95 -18.03 -5.73 14.64
CA TRP A 95 -18.12 -4.28 14.76
C TRP A 95 -17.36 -3.70 15.95
N PHE A 96 -17.07 -4.45 17.02
CA PHE A 96 -16.30 -3.90 18.14
C PHE A 96 -14.84 -3.65 17.75
N VAL A 97 -14.27 -4.53 16.92
CA VAL A 97 -12.92 -4.36 16.37
C VAL A 97 -12.93 -3.21 15.38
N LEU A 98 -13.84 -3.25 14.40
CA LEU A 98 -13.92 -2.25 13.33
C LEU A 98 -14.22 -0.84 13.85
N ALA A 99 -15.11 -0.68 14.83
CA ALA A 99 -15.43 0.61 15.41
C ALA A 99 -14.23 1.23 16.14
N ASN A 100 -13.37 0.41 16.77
CA ASN A 100 -12.12 0.88 17.34
C ASN A 100 -11.14 1.35 16.25
N LEU A 101 -10.89 0.51 15.24
CA LEU A 101 -9.97 0.82 14.14
C LEU A 101 -10.42 2.05 13.33
N LEU A 102 -11.72 2.18 13.03
CA LEU A 102 -12.28 3.33 12.31
C LEU A 102 -12.21 4.62 13.12
N ALA A 103 -12.50 4.57 14.42
CA ALA A 103 -12.38 5.75 15.29
C ALA A 103 -10.92 6.19 15.47
N LEU A 104 -9.99 5.22 15.54
CA LEU A 104 -8.54 5.48 15.56
C LEU A 104 -8.10 6.17 14.27
N ALA A 105 -8.36 5.55 13.11
CA ALA A 105 -7.98 6.08 11.80
C ALA A 105 -8.62 7.43 11.50
N GLY A 106 -9.89 7.64 11.90
CA GLY A 106 -10.60 8.90 11.70
C GLY A 106 -10.05 10.07 12.51
N VAL A 107 -9.52 9.83 13.72
CA VAL A 107 -8.99 10.91 14.57
C VAL A 107 -7.53 11.24 14.28
N CYS A 108 -6.73 10.28 13.82
CA CYS A 108 -5.29 10.45 13.58
C CYS A 108 -4.87 11.72 12.78
N PRO A 109 -5.53 12.10 11.66
CA PRO A 109 -5.17 13.31 10.91
C PRO A 109 -5.22 14.60 11.72
N PHE A 110 -6.11 14.69 12.72
CA PHE A 110 -6.37 15.91 13.48
C PHE A 110 -5.48 16.08 14.71
N VAL A 111 -4.80 15.02 15.16
CA VAL A 111 -4.03 15.02 16.43
C VAL A 111 -2.91 16.06 16.41
N GLY A 112 -2.33 16.33 15.24
CA GLY A 112 -1.34 17.39 15.03
C GLY A 112 -1.90 18.76 15.40
N SER A 113 -2.90 19.23 14.66
CA SER A 113 -3.51 20.55 14.82
C SER A 113 -4.26 20.72 16.13
N LEU A 114 -4.88 19.66 16.66
CA LEU A 114 -5.48 19.69 18.00
C LEU A 114 -4.40 19.95 19.07
N SER A 115 -3.19 19.44 18.89
CA SER A 115 -2.05 19.68 19.80
C SER A 115 -1.46 21.08 19.66
N ASP A 116 -1.66 21.77 18.52
CA ASP A 116 -1.37 23.20 18.37
C ASP A 116 -2.45 24.05 19.04
N LEU A 117 -3.73 23.69 18.88
CA LEU A 117 -4.88 24.43 19.41
C LEU A 117 -4.97 24.48 20.93
N ILE A 118 -4.88 23.31 21.59
CA ILE A 118 -5.08 23.18 23.04
C ILE A 118 -3.83 22.73 23.79
N GLY A 119 -2.72 22.51 23.08
CA GLY A 119 -1.43 22.11 23.66
C GLY A 119 -1.32 20.61 23.89
N ARG A 120 -0.16 20.05 23.51
CA ARG A 120 0.17 18.61 23.54
C ARG A 120 -0.18 17.89 24.86
N ARG A 121 -0.04 18.56 26.02
CA ARG A 121 -0.41 18.02 27.35
C ARG A 121 -1.90 17.70 27.46
N TYR A 122 -2.76 18.60 27.00
CA TYR A 122 -4.21 18.43 27.11
C TYR A 122 -4.73 17.41 26.11
N VAL A 123 -4.12 17.34 24.92
CA VAL A 123 -4.39 16.28 23.93
C VAL A 123 -4.07 14.90 24.50
N ALA A 124 -2.89 14.72 25.10
CA ALA A 124 -2.51 13.47 25.77
C ALA A 124 -3.52 13.06 26.86
N LEU A 125 -3.98 14.01 27.68
CA LEU A 125 -4.96 13.76 28.73
C LEU A 125 -6.35 13.42 28.16
N ILE A 126 -6.78 14.07 27.08
CA ILE A 126 -8.06 13.77 26.41
C ILE A 126 -8.03 12.36 25.81
N GLY A 127 -6.98 11.99 25.07
CA GLY A 127 -6.84 10.64 24.51
C GLY A 127 -6.87 9.56 25.60
N ALA A 128 -6.07 9.74 26.66
CA ALA A 128 -6.04 8.85 27.82
C ALA A 128 -7.39 8.73 28.54
N THR A 129 -8.12 9.83 28.66
CA THR A 129 -9.46 9.85 29.29
C THR A 129 -10.52 9.18 28.41
N LEU A 130 -10.43 9.33 27.08
CA LEU A 130 -11.30 8.62 26.13
C LEU A 130 -11.07 7.10 26.18
N VAL A 131 -9.82 6.61 26.21
CA VAL A 131 -9.55 5.17 26.41
C VAL A 131 -10.11 4.70 27.75
N LEU A 132 -9.88 5.44 28.84
CA LEU A 132 -10.43 5.11 30.16
C LEU A 132 -11.97 5.00 30.15
N ILE A 133 -12.68 5.99 29.59
CA ILE A 133 -14.15 5.97 29.48
C ILE A 133 -14.63 4.80 28.63
N GLY A 134 -14.00 4.57 27.46
CA GLY A 134 -14.32 3.45 26.59
C GLY A 134 -14.16 2.09 27.31
N MET A 135 -13.09 1.92 28.09
CA MET A 135 -12.84 0.70 28.87
C MET A 135 -13.82 0.51 30.03
N ILE A 136 -14.25 1.59 30.70
CA ILE A 136 -15.32 1.53 31.70
C ILE A 136 -16.63 1.05 31.05
N ILE A 137 -16.99 1.61 29.89
CA ILE A 137 -18.20 1.22 29.13
C ILE A 137 -18.11 -0.25 28.66
N CYS A 138 -16.97 -0.68 28.13
CA CYS A 138 -16.77 -2.08 27.73
C CYS A 138 -16.91 -3.05 28.92
N SER A 139 -16.41 -2.67 30.10
CA SER A 139 -16.49 -3.51 31.31
C SER A 139 -17.92 -3.67 31.84
N THR A 140 -18.75 -2.63 31.72
CA THR A 140 -20.14 -2.60 32.21
C THR A 140 -21.19 -2.87 31.13
N ALA A 141 -20.78 -3.16 29.89
CA ALA A 141 -21.70 -3.43 28.79
C ALA A 141 -22.54 -4.69 29.06
N HIS A 142 -23.87 -4.56 29.03
CA HIS A 142 -24.81 -5.68 29.08
C HIS A 142 -25.37 -6.07 27.69
N THR A 143 -24.97 -5.36 26.63
CA THR A 143 -25.33 -5.68 25.24
C THR A 143 -24.17 -5.33 24.32
N MET A 144 -24.02 -6.10 23.23
CA MET A 144 -22.96 -5.88 22.23
C MET A 144 -22.94 -4.45 21.66
N ASN A 145 -24.08 -3.78 21.53
CA ASN A 145 -24.14 -2.40 21.00
C ASN A 145 -23.46 -1.38 21.93
N VAL A 146 -23.60 -1.56 23.25
CA VAL A 146 -22.90 -0.73 24.24
C VAL A 146 -21.40 -1.04 24.24
N PHE A 147 -21.02 -2.30 24.06
CA PHE A 147 -19.63 -2.71 23.93
C PHE A 147 -18.95 -2.12 22.67
N ILE A 148 -19.62 -2.16 21.51
CA ILE A 148 -19.17 -1.51 20.27
C ILE A 148 -18.99 0.00 20.47
N ALA A 149 -19.92 0.67 21.14
CA ALA A 149 -19.80 2.11 21.44
C ALA A 149 -18.61 2.42 22.37
N GLY A 150 -18.38 1.59 23.40
CA GLY A 150 -17.19 1.69 24.25
C GLY A 150 -15.88 1.52 23.47
N MET A 151 -15.83 0.55 22.56
CA MET A 151 -14.68 0.30 21.70
C MET A 151 -14.43 1.44 20.68
N ALA A 152 -15.48 2.10 20.17
CA ALA A 152 -15.36 3.29 19.34
C ALA A 152 -14.72 4.47 20.11
N ILE A 153 -15.22 4.75 21.31
CA ILE A 153 -14.68 5.80 22.19
C ILE A 153 -13.20 5.50 22.54
N ALA A 154 -12.88 4.24 22.83
CA ALA A 154 -11.51 3.81 23.07
C ALA A 154 -10.62 3.96 21.82
N GLY A 155 -11.13 3.69 20.61
CA GLY A 155 -10.39 3.84 19.36
C GLY A 155 -10.01 5.29 19.06
N ALA A 156 -10.96 6.22 19.25
CA ALA A 156 -10.70 7.65 19.16
C ALA A 156 -9.61 8.09 20.15
N GLY A 157 -9.69 7.62 21.41
CA GLY A 157 -8.64 7.87 22.42
C GLY A 157 -7.28 7.25 22.06
N ALA A 158 -7.30 6.06 21.44
CA ALA A 158 -6.10 5.34 21.03
C ALA A 158 -5.32 6.08 19.94
N GLY A 159 -6.01 6.58 18.90
CA GLY A 159 -5.39 7.33 17.80
C GLY A 159 -4.75 8.64 18.25
N VAL A 160 -5.36 9.31 19.23
CA VAL A 160 -4.78 10.47 19.92
C VAL A 160 -3.50 10.09 20.68
N ASN A 161 -3.55 9.02 21.47
CA ASN A 161 -2.45 8.60 22.32
C ASN A 161 -1.24 8.07 21.54
N GLU A 162 -1.45 7.23 20.53
CA GLU A 162 -0.36 6.60 19.75
C GLU A 162 0.54 7.68 19.11
N LEU A 163 -0.08 8.67 18.45
CA LEU A 163 0.64 9.79 17.83
C LEU A 163 1.19 10.80 18.84
N THR A 164 0.45 11.09 19.91
CA THR A 164 0.92 12.04 20.93
C THR A 164 2.12 11.50 21.69
N ALA A 165 2.12 10.20 22.03
CA ALA A 165 3.22 9.54 22.73
C ALA A 165 4.51 9.48 21.90
N LEU A 166 4.42 9.13 20.61
CA LEU A 166 5.56 9.15 19.68
C LEU A 166 6.20 10.54 19.62
N ALA A 167 5.40 11.55 19.29
CA ALA A 167 5.92 12.89 19.03
C ALA A 167 6.34 13.62 20.33
N ALA A 168 5.67 13.40 21.46
CA ALA A 168 6.14 13.86 22.77
C ALA A 168 7.49 13.23 23.16
N THR A 169 7.68 11.95 22.87
CA THR A 169 8.94 11.24 23.14
C THR A 169 10.07 11.77 22.25
N ALA A 170 9.79 12.08 20.98
CA ALA A 170 10.76 12.67 20.07
C ALA A 170 11.17 14.11 20.48
N GLU A 171 10.23 14.92 20.99
CA GLU A 171 10.51 16.25 21.57
C GLU A 171 11.31 16.16 22.87
N MET A 172 10.97 15.23 23.77
CA MET A 172 11.65 15.06 25.05
C MET A 172 13.05 14.43 24.93
N ALA A 173 13.37 13.77 23.82
CA ALA A 173 14.65 13.10 23.60
C ALA A 173 15.72 14.01 22.96
N PRO A 174 17.00 13.88 23.36
CA PRO A 174 18.08 14.67 22.74
C PRO A 174 18.21 14.32 21.27
N THR A 175 18.38 15.33 20.41
CA THR A 175 18.31 15.22 18.94
C THR A 175 19.08 14.01 18.38
N ARG A 176 20.35 13.84 18.76
CA ARG A 176 21.23 12.73 18.35
C ARG A 176 20.80 11.33 18.82
N GLN A 177 19.83 11.23 19.73
CA GLN A 177 19.34 9.95 20.28
C GLN A 177 17.83 9.75 20.12
N ARG A 178 17.09 10.66 19.45
CA ARG A 178 15.61 10.58 19.31
C ARG A 178 15.11 9.19 18.93
N GLY A 179 15.70 8.59 17.89
CA GLY A 179 15.36 7.23 17.44
C GLY A 179 15.53 6.15 18.52
N LYS A 180 16.51 6.26 19.44
CA LYS A 180 16.68 5.32 20.56
C LYS A 180 15.53 5.44 21.57
N TYR A 181 15.12 6.65 21.93
CA TYR A 181 14.02 6.87 22.86
C TYR A 181 12.67 6.45 22.27
N VAL A 182 12.44 6.72 20.97
CA VAL A 182 11.27 6.26 20.23
C VAL A 182 11.26 4.73 20.08
N ALA A 183 12.40 4.09 19.83
CA ALA A 183 12.50 2.62 19.80
C ALA A 183 12.21 2.00 21.17
N ILE A 184 12.69 2.60 22.27
CA ILE A 184 12.36 2.17 23.64
C ILE A 184 10.86 2.31 23.89
N LEU A 185 10.23 3.43 23.48
CA LEU A 185 8.78 3.61 23.58
C LEU A 185 8.02 2.51 22.85
N ILE A 186 8.33 2.26 21.57
CA ILE A 186 7.68 1.22 20.76
C ILE A 186 7.81 -0.15 21.43
N PHE A 187 8.97 -0.46 22.01
CA PHE A 187 9.24 -1.73 22.69
C PHE A 187 8.47 -1.93 24.01
N THR A 188 7.84 -0.90 24.58
CA THR A 188 7.04 -1.02 25.83
C THR A 188 5.78 -1.89 25.68
N ILE A 189 5.42 -2.30 24.46
CA ILE A 189 4.35 -3.28 24.19
C ILE A 189 4.82 -4.74 24.34
N ALA A 190 6.13 -5.02 24.47
CA ALA A 190 6.67 -6.38 24.55
C ALA A 190 6.06 -7.28 25.67
N PRO A 191 5.71 -6.79 26.88
CA PRO A 191 5.01 -7.58 27.90
C PRO A 191 3.60 -8.04 27.49
N PHE A 192 3.04 -7.44 26.44
CA PHE A 192 1.72 -7.72 25.87
C PHE A 192 1.79 -8.48 24.53
N ALA A 193 2.98 -8.92 24.09
CA ALA A 193 3.09 -9.94 23.05
C ALA A 193 2.26 -11.22 23.37
N PRO A 194 2.17 -11.71 24.63
CA PRO A 194 1.23 -12.77 25.01
C PRO A 194 -0.18 -12.26 25.37
N SER A 195 -0.72 -11.22 24.70
CA SER A 195 -2.02 -10.60 25.06
C SER A 195 -3.16 -11.61 25.18
N VAL A 196 -3.30 -12.53 24.22
CA VAL A 196 -4.36 -13.54 24.20
C VAL A 196 -4.31 -14.43 25.44
N LEU A 197 -3.10 -14.81 25.88
CA LEU A 197 -2.91 -15.59 27.12
C LEU A 197 -3.36 -14.80 28.35
N TRP A 198 -3.02 -13.50 28.44
CA TRP A 198 -3.51 -12.66 29.54
C TRP A 198 -5.04 -12.51 29.52
N ALA A 199 -5.64 -12.27 28.35
CA ALA A 199 -7.09 -12.12 28.23
C ALA A 199 -7.85 -13.40 28.61
N GLN A 200 -7.40 -14.55 28.12
CA GLN A 200 -7.96 -15.86 28.42
C GLN A 200 -7.84 -16.20 29.92
N LEU A 201 -6.65 -16.03 30.53
CA LEU A 201 -6.44 -16.30 31.96
C LEU A 201 -7.22 -15.35 32.89
N ILE A 202 -7.39 -14.08 32.53
CA ILE A 202 -8.22 -13.14 33.31
C ILE A 202 -9.70 -13.49 33.20
N ALA A 203 -10.16 -13.89 32.01
CA ALA A 203 -11.54 -14.29 31.78
C ALA A 203 -11.91 -15.57 32.56
N ASP A 204 -11.04 -16.59 32.51
CA ASP A 204 -11.15 -17.87 33.23
C ASP A 204 -11.13 -17.70 34.76
N ALA A 205 -10.15 -16.96 35.29
CA ALA A 205 -9.97 -16.79 36.73
C ALA A 205 -10.96 -15.83 37.41
N SER A 206 -11.79 -15.10 36.64
CA SER A 206 -12.72 -14.11 37.21
C SER A 206 -13.94 -13.83 36.33
N SER A 207 -13.79 -12.97 35.31
CA SER A 207 -14.71 -12.79 34.19
C SER A 207 -14.07 -11.88 33.14
N TRP A 208 -14.51 -11.97 31.88
CA TRP A 208 -14.00 -11.14 30.78
C TRP A 208 -14.06 -9.63 31.06
N ARG A 209 -14.98 -9.18 31.94
CA ARG A 209 -15.14 -7.78 32.34
C ARG A 209 -13.91 -7.23 33.07
N HIS A 210 -13.16 -8.09 33.76
CA HIS A 210 -11.91 -7.71 34.43
C HIS A 210 -10.78 -7.39 33.44
N VAL A 211 -10.86 -7.87 32.19
CA VAL A 211 -9.95 -7.47 31.10
C VAL A 211 -10.16 -5.99 30.78
N GLY A 212 -11.41 -5.54 30.65
CA GLY A 212 -11.75 -4.13 30.50
C GLY A 212 -11.33 -3.29 31.71
N ALA A 213 -11.54 -3.80 32.92
CA ALA A 213 -11.12 -3.12 34.15
C ALA A 213 -9.60 -2.95 34.24
N PHE A 214 -8.82 -3.95 33.78
CA PHE A 214 -7.36 -3.86 33.68
C PHE A 214 -6.92 -2.79 32.65
N CYS A 215 -7.51 -2.78 31.45
CA CYS A 215 -7.27 -1.73 30.45
C CYS A 215 -7.61 -0.33 30.97
N GLY A 216 -8.71 -0.22 31.71
CA GLY A 216 -9.15 1.00 32.38
C GLY A 216 -8.14 1.45 33.45
N ALA A 217 -7.70 0.56 34.33
CA ALA A 217 -6.71 0.86 35.36
C ALA A 217 -5.36 1.30 34.76
N TRP A 218 -4.90 0.65 33.68
CA TRP A 218 -3.71 1.06 32.93
C TRP A 218 -3.85 2.47 32.34
N SER A 219 -5.01 2.75 31.71
CA SER A 219 -5.32 4.06 31.12
C SER A 219 -5.44 5.15 32.19
N ALA A 220 -6.07 4.87 33.33
CA ALA A 220 -6.17 5.77 34.47
C ALA A 220 -4.78 6.10 35.06
N LEU A 221 -3.89 5.12 35.17
CA LEU A 221 -2.51 5.36 35.59
C LEU A 221 -1.76 6.24 34.55
N GLY A 222 -2.00 6.03 33.25
CA GLY A 222 -1.54 6.91 32.18
C GLY A 222 -2.04 8.35 32.32
N VAL A 223 -3.34 8.56 32.59
CA VAL A 223 -3.92 9.88 32.90
C VAL A 223 -3.21 10.52 34.09
N LEU A 224 -3.06 9.80 35.21
CA LEU A 224 -2.47 10.33 36.44
C LEU A 224 -1.00 10.72 36.26
N ILE A 225 -0.17 9.86 35.67
CA ILE A 225 1.26 10.17 35.46
C ILE A 225 1.41 11.34 34.48
N THR A 226 0.61 11.39 33.41
CA THR A 226 0.57 12.53 32.48
C THR A 226 0.16 13.82 33.19
N ALA A 227 -0.85 13.77 34.04
CA ALA A 227 -1.34 14.95 34.78
C ALA A 227 -0.29 15.50 35.76
N PHE A 228 0.39 14.63 36.51
CA PHE A 228 1.32 15.03 37.57
C PHE A 228 2.78 15.25 37.13
N PHE A 229 3.21 14.73 35.98
CA PHE A 229 4.62 14.80 35.56
C PHE A 229 4.86 15.35 34.15
N TYR A 230 3.88 15.30 33.24
CA TYR A 230 4.06 15.80 31.87
C TYR A 230 3.67 17.28 31.76
N PHE A 231 4.68 18.15 31.74
CA PHE A 231 4.56 19.60 31.54
C PHE A 231 5.50 20.05 30.41
N PRO A 232 5.13 19.88 29.13
CA PRO A 232 5.90 20.41 28.01
C PRO A 232 5.83 21.95 27.98
N PRO A 233 6.84 22.63 27.40
CA PRO A 233 6.76 24.06 27.09
C PRO A 233 5.68 24.35 26.02
N PRO A 234 5.33 25.63 25.79
CA PRO A 234 4.51 26.05 24.64
C PRO A 234 5.11 25.61 23.30
N ARG A 235 4.28 25.50 22.26
CA ARG A 235 4.72 25.18 20.89
C ARG A 235 5.05 26.46 20.11
N VAL A 236 6.30 26.59 19.69
CA VAL A 236 6.76 27.62 18.73
C VAL A 236 5.90 27.70 17.45
N ASN A 237 5.42 26.56 16.91
CA ASN A 237 4.54 26.55 15.73
C ASN A 237 3.16 27.22 15.95
N SER A 238 2.81 27.56 17.18
CA SER A 238 1.59 28.29 17.56
C SER A 238 1.88 29.69 18.14
N GLU A 239 3.14 30.09 18.28
CA GLU A 239 3.49 31.40 18.81
C GLU A 239 3.18 32.50 17.76
N GLY A 240 2.56 33.59 18.23
CA GLY A 240 2.07 34.68 17.37
C GLY A 240 0.72 34.43 16.67
N LEU A 241 0.18 33.20 16.65
CA LEU A 241 -1.11 32.89 16.00
C LEU A 241 -2.29 32.97 16.98
N SER A 242 -3.38 33.60 16.57
CA SER A 242 -4.63 33.54 17.34
C SER A 242 -5.29 32.15 17.24
N ARG A 243 -6.07 31.77 18.26
CA ARG A 243 -6.84 30.51 18.24
C ARG A 243 -7.76 30.41 17.03
N ALA A 244 -8.30 31.53 16.53
CA ALA A 244 -9.13 31.55 15.33
C ALA A 244 -8.35 31.23 14.04
N GLU A 245 -7.09 31.68 13.95
CA GLU A 245 -6.20 31.38 12.82
C GLU A 245 -5.68 29.95 12.84
N ILE A 246 -5.46 29.36 14.03
CA ILE A 246 -5.11 27.95 14.13
C ILE A 246 -6.33 27.08 13.76
N ILE A 247 -7.55 27.46 14.17
CA ILE A 247 -8.78 26.77 13.73
C ILE A 247 -8.97 26.87 12.21
N SER A 248 -8.73 28.02 11.59
CA SER A 248 -8.86 28.20 10.13
C SER A 248 -7.73 27.54 9.31
N ARG A 249 -6.75 26.93 9.97
CA ARG A 249 -5.72 26.05 9.38
C ARG A 249 -6.08 24.56 9.42
N VAL A 250 -7.20 24.17 10.04
CA VAL A 250 -7.67 22.77 10.08
C VAL A 250 -8.65 22.51 8.95
N ASP A 251 -8.37 21.51 8.12
CA ASP A 251 -9.31 21.09 7.08
C ASP A 251 -10.43 20.19 7.63
N PHE A 252 -11.44 20.83 8.22
CA PHE A 252 -12.66 20.16 8.65
C PHE A 252 -13.48 19.58 7.49
N VAL A 253 -13.32 20.07 6.25
CA VAL A 253 -14.09 19.59 5.09
C VAL A 253 -13.48 18.30 4.56
N GLY A 254 -12.18 18.30 4.26
CA GLY A 254 -11.45 17.09 3.90
C GLY A 254 -11.52 16.05 5.01
N GLY A 255 -11.42 16.49 6.26
CA GLY A 255 -11.63 15.68 7.45
C GLY A 255 -13.01 15.01 7.52
N PHE A 256 -14.11 15.76 7.29
CA PHE A 256 -15.46 15.21 7.26
C PHE A 256 -15.66 14.22 6.11
N LEU A 257 -15.23 14.58 4.89
CA LEU A 257 -15.37 13.76 3.70
C LEU A 257 -14.63 12.42 3.84
N SER A 258 -13.41 12.43 4.40
CA SER A 258 -12.60 11.24 4.64
C SER A 258 -13.18 10.35 5.76
N ILE A 259 -13.50 10.89 6.94
CA ILE A 259 -14.08 10.10 8.05
C ILE A 259 -15.40 9.46 7.62
N VAL A 260 -16.36 10.26 7.13
CA VAL A 260 -17.71 9.77 6.82
C VAL A 260 -17.67 8.87 5.58
N GLY A 261 -16.81 9.16 4.61
CA GLY A 261 -16.54 8.28 3.47
C GLY A 261 -16.03 6.90 3.89
N LEU A 262 -15.02 6.84 4.77
CA LEU A 262 -14.49 5.58 5.30
C LEU A 262 -15.53 4.80 6.11
N ILE A 263 -16.27 5.47 7.01
CA ILE A 263 -17.26 4.82 7.86
C ILE A 263 -18.42 4.23 7.02
N LEU A 264 -18.95 4.98 6.06
CA LEU A 264 -20.04 4.48 5.20
C LEU A 264 -19.56 3.38 4.24
N PHE A 265 -18.35 3.51 3.68
CA PHE A 265 -17.74 2.46 2.85
C PHE A 265 -17.54 1.16 3.65
N MET A 266 -17.06 1.24 4.90
CA MET A 266 -16.95 0.09 5.80
C MET A 266 -18.29 -0.47 6.26
N ALA A 267 -19.30 0.36 6.48
CA ALA A 267 -20.64 -0.11 6.80
C ALA A 267 -21.25 -0.92 5.65
N GLY A 268 -21.15 -0.43 4.41
CA GLY A 268 -21.53 -1.18 3.23
C GLY A 268 -20.77 -2.51 3.12
N MET A 269 -19.44 -2.47 3.21
CA MET A 269 -18.59 -3.66 3.16
C MET A 269 -18.92 -4.70 4.26
N GLN A 270 -19.20 -4.27 5.49
CA GLN A 270 -19.43 -5.17 6.64
C GLN A 270 -20.87 -5.69 6.73
N TRP A 271 -21.83 -5.00 6.13
CA TRP A 271 -23.21 -5.47 6.01
C TRP A 271 -23.39 -6.43 4.83
N GLY A 272 -22.67 -6.20 3.72
CA GLY A 272 -22.76 -6.97 2.49
C GLY A 272 -22.39 -8.44 2.64
N GLY A 273 -23.33 -9.32 2.34
CA GLY A 273 -23.14 -10.77 2.40
C GLY A 273 -23.08 -11.34 3.82
N TYR A 274 -23.49 -10.57 4.83
CA TYR A 274 -23.58 -11.06 6.21
C TYR A 274 -24.91 -10.72 6.90
N GLN A 275 -25.18 -9.43 7.16
CA GLN A 275 -26.47 -9.01 7.74
C GLN A 275 -27.53 -8.77 6.66
N TYR A 276 -27.10 -8.48 5.43
CA TYR A 276 -27.97 -8.19 4.29
C TYR A 276 -27.32 -8.67 2.99
N ASP A 277 -28.14 -9.03 2.00
CA ASP A 277 -27.66 -9.37 0.66
C ASP A 277 -26.91 -8.19 0.01
N TRP A 278 -25.93 -8.48 -0.86
CA TRP A 278 -25.13 -7.45 -1.53
C TRP A 278 -25.95 -6.46 -2.37
N ASP A 279 -27.06 -6.93 -2.95
CA ASP A 279 -28.00 -6.12 -3.74
C ASP A 279 -28.97 -5.29 -2.86
N SER A 280 -28.92 -5.45 -1.53
CA SER A 280 -29.79 -4.72 -0.60
C SER A 280 -29.47 -3.22 -0.61
N ALA A 281 -30.51 -2.39 -0.58
CA ALA A 281 -30.37 -0.95 -0.43
C ALA A 281 -29.62 -0.57 0.86
N HIS A 282 -29.68 -1.40 1.91
CA HIS A 282 -28.91 -1.19 3.15
C HIS A 282 -27.40 -1.38 2.97
N VAL A 283 -26.95 -2.14 1.98
CA VAL A 283 -25.54 -2.37 1.64
C VAL A 283 -25.07 -1.36 0.60
N LEU A 284 -25.81 -1.27 -0.50
CA LEU A 284 -25.38 -0.51 -1.67
C LEU A 284 -25.41 1.01 -1.44
N THR A 285 -26.36 1.52 -0.64
CA THR A 285 -26.45 2.97 -0.34
C THR A 285 -25.24 3.50 0.43
N PRO A 286 -24.85 2.96 1.61
CA PRO A 286 -23.65 3.44 2.32
C PRO A 286 -22.37 3.11 1.54
N LEU A 287 -22.31 2.00 0.80
CA LEU A 287 -21.14 1.66 -0.03
C LEU A 287 -20.90 2.72 -1.12
N ILE A 288 -21.93 3.07 -1.91
CA ILE A 288 -21.82 4.08 -2.98
C ILE A 288 -21.57 5.47 -2.39
N ILE A 289 -22.30 5.87 -1.34
CA ILE A 289 -22.08 7.19 -0.71
C ILE A 289 -20.67 7.27 -0.11
N GLY A 290 -20.18 6.19 0.50
CA GLY A 290 -18.80 6.10 1.00
C GLY A 290 -17.77 6.34 -0.10
N VAL A 291 -17.86 5.60 -1.21
CA VAL A 291 -16.97 5.79 -2.38
C VAL A 291 -17.08 7.21 -2.95
N VAL A 292 -18.29 7.76 -3.09
CA VAL A 292 -18.48 9.14 -3.59
C VAL A 292 -17.85 10.17 -2.66
N LEU A 293 -17.99 10.04 -1.34
CA LEU A 293 -17.36 10.94 -0.38
C LEU A 293 -15.83 10.83 -0.39
N LEU A 294 -15.27 9.63 -0.57
CA LEU A 294 -13.82 9.42 -0.71
C LEU A 294 -13.26 10.00 -2.02
N VAL A 295 -14.03 9.93 -3.11
CA VAL A 295 -13.68 10.61 -4.38
C VAL A 295 -13.77 12.13 -4.22
N CYS A 296 -14.83 12.65 -3.59
CA CYS A 296 -14.94 14.07 -3.25
C CYS A 296 -13.82 14.55 -2.33
N PHE A 297 -13.37 13.73 -1.37
CA PHE A 297 -12.20 14.01 -0.53
C PHE A 297 -10.93 14.19 -1.36
N ALA A 298 -10.65 13.27 -2.30
CA ALA A 298 -9.50 13.36 -3.18
C ALA A 298 -9.54 14.62 -4.07
N PHE A 299 -10.70 14.99 -4.62
CA PHE A 299 -10.86 16.25 -5.36
C PHE A 299 -10.69 17.48 -4.45
N TRP A 300 -11.17 17.42 -3.21
CA TRP A 300 -11.04 18.53 -2.25
C TRP A 300 -9.58 18.77 -1.83
N GLU A 301 -8.82 17.73 -1.48
CA GLU A 301 -7.39 17.83 -1.15
C GLU A 301 -6.55 18.37 -2.32
N ILE A 302 -6.90 18.02 -3.56
CA ILE A 302 -6.13 18.44 -4.76
C ILE A 302 -6.46 19.88 -5.19
N TYR A 303 -7.71 20.33 -5.05
CA TYR A 303 -8.19 21.58 -5.67
C TYR A 303 -8.82 22.62 -4.72
N GLY A 304 -9.29 22.22 -3.53
CA GLY A 304 -10.08 23.08 -2.62
C GLY A 304 -9.40 23.39 -1.28
N ALA A 305 -8.61 22.46 -0.75
CA ALA A 305 -8.00 22.59 0.57
C ALA A 305 -6.90 23.67 0.60
N LYS A 306 -7.12 24.75 1.36
CA LYS A 306 -6.12 25.80 1.61
C LYS A 306 -4.95 25.31 2.47
N TYR A 307 -5.22 24.36 3.36
CA TYR A 307 -4.26 23.71 4.25
C TYR A 307 -4.52 22.18 4.21
N PRO A 308 -4.09 21.49 3.14
CA PRO A 308 -4.42 20.07 2.91
C PRO A 308 -3.84 19.16 4.00
N ILE A 309 -4.56 18.07 4.30
CA ILE A 309 -4.08 16.97 5.15
C ILE A 309 -2.87 16.29 4.50
N PHE A 310 -2.74 16.37 3.18
CA PHE A 310 -1.59 15.91 2.38
C PHE A 310 -0.80 17.10 1.81
N PRO A 311 0.13 17.72 2.58
CA PRO A 311 1.00 18.79 2.10
C PRO A 311 1.69 18.45 0.78
N SER A 312 1.62 19.36 -0.20
CA SER A 312 2.23 19.18 -1.53
C SER A 312 3.74 18.89 -1.50
N ARG A 313 4.43 19.33 -0.44
CA ARG A 313 5.86 19.06 -0.19
C ARG A 313 6.18 17.58 0.07
N LEU A 314 5.20 16.74 0.44
CA LEU A 314 5.36 15.28 0.51
C LEU A 314 5.61 14.62 -0.86
N LYS A 315 5.40 15.35 -1.97
CA LYS A 315 5.58 14.82 -3.33
C LYS A 315 7.04 14.67 -3.77
N GLN A 316 8.01 15.19 -3.00
CA GLN A 316 9.45 15.03 -3.28
C GLN A 316 9.79 13.57 -3.58
N GLU A 317 9.38 12.65 -2.71
CA GLU A 317 9.63 11.21 -2.83
C GLU A 317 8.35 10.41 -3.16
N SER A 318 7.51 10.99 -4.04
CA SER A 318 6.14 10.49 -4.32
C SER A 318 6.05 9.00 -4.65
N ARG A 319 7.05 8.44 -5.37
CA ARG A 319 7.09 7.01 -5.72
C ARG A 319 7.36 6.11 -4.51
N THR A 320 8.37 6.41 -3.71
CA THR A 320 8.70 5.62 -2.50
C THR A 320 7.64 5.79 -1.44
N LEU A 321 7.13 7.01 -1.26
CA LEU A 321 6.00 7.29 -0.38
C LEU A 321 4.76 6.49 -0.79
N GLY A 322 4.38 6.52 -2.08
CA GLY A 322 3.26 5.74 -2.59
C GLY A 322 3.43 4.23 -2.37
N LEU A 323 4.59 3.67 -2.70
CA LEU A 323 4.89 2.25 -2.52
C LEU A 323 4.89 1.84 -1.04
N THR A 324 5.52 2.62 -0.16
CA THR A 324 5.58 2.30 1.27
C THR A 324 4.23 2.45 1.97
N LEU A 325 3.37 3.38 1.53
CA LEU A 325 1.98 3.48 2.01
C LEU A 325 1.10 2.31 1.51
N VAL A 326 1.25 1.86 0.26
CA VAL A 326 0.57 0.65 -0.25
C VAL A 326 1.04 -0.61 0.50
N ILE A 327 2.34 -0.75 0.73
CA ILE A 327 2.92 -1.82 1.56
C ILE A 327 2.37 -1.75 3.00
N THR A 328 2.24 -0.54 3.57
CA THR A 328 1.66 -0.32 4.91
C THR A 328 0.18 -0.71 4.98
N PHE A 329 -0.60 -0.41 3.94
CA PHE A 329 -2.00 -0.81 3.81
C PHE A 329 -2.14 -2.35 3.79
N ILE A 330 -1.39 -3.02 2.91
CA ILE A 330 -1.38 -4.48 2.75
C ILE A 330 -0.88 -5.18 4.03
N SER A 331 0.15 -4.61 4.67
CA SER A 331 0.68 -5.12 5.93
C SER A 331 -0.30 -4.91 7.08
N GLY A 332 -1.02 -3.79 7.12
CA GLY A 332 -2.12 -3.54 8.05
C GLY A 332 -3.26 -4.53 7.90
N ALA A 333 -3.69 -4.79 6.66
CA ALA A 333 -4.72 -5.77 6.33
C ALA A 333 -4.37 -7.17 6.86
N ASN A 334 -3.13 -7.61 6.67
CA ASN A 334 -2.65 -8.90 7.21
C ASN A 334 -2.47 -8.87 8.74
N PHE A 335 -1.85 -7.81 9.29
CA PHE A 335 -1.57 -7.66 10.72
C PHE A 335 -2.84 -7.78 11.57
N PHE A 336 -3.84 -6.93 11.33
CA PHE A 336 -5.07 -6.96 12.12
C PHE A 336 -5.87 -8.24 11.87
N SER A 337 -5.95 -8.72 10.64
CA SER A 337 -6.74 -9.93 10.35
C SER A 337 -6.14 -11.19 10.99
N VAL A 338 -4.83 -11.43 10.83
CA VAL A 338 -4.18 -12.62 11.43
C VAL A 338 -4.20 -12.55 12.96
N LEU A 339 -3.99 -11.36 13.55
CA LEU A 339 -4.01 -11.15 14.99
C LEU A 339 -5.40 -11.33 15.63
N MET A 340 -6.48 -11.00 14.91
CA MET A 340 -7.87 -11.12 15.40
C MET A 340 -8.52 -12.47 15.04
N PHE A 341 -8.19 -13.09 13.90
CA PHE A 341 -8.78 -14.38 13.52
C PHE A 341 -8.13 -15.57 14.21
N TRP A 342 -6.81 -15.58 14.37
CA TRP A 342 -6.13 -16.74 14.96
C TRP A 342 -6.61 -17.11 16.37
N PRO A 343 -6.88 -16.18 17.30
CA PRO A 343 -7.45 -16.54 18.61
C PRO A 343 -8.80 -17.25 18.49
N THR A 344 -9.66 -16.83 17.56
CA THR A 344 -10.95 -17.51 17.31
C THR A 344 -10.74 -18.92 16.73
N GLN A 345 -9.76 -19.12 15.85
CA GLN A 345 -9.41 -20.45 15.33
C GLN A 345 -8.76 -21.35 16.41
N ALA A 346 -7.89 -20.78 17.24
CA ALA A 346 -7.21 -21.46 18.35
C ALA A 346 -8.19 -21.99 19.41
N PHE A 347 -9.34 -21.32 19.55
CA PHE A 347 -10.50 -21.73 20.34
C PHE A 347 -11.36 -22.75 19.58
N ASN A 348 -11.94 -22.36 18.43
CA ASN A 348 -12.99 -23.11 17.72
C ASN A 348 -12.53 -24.43 17.08
N VAL A 349 -11.24 -24.54 16.68
CA VAL A 349 -10.70 -25.74 16.01
C VAL A 349 -9.93 -26.65 16.96
N TYR A 350 -9.24 -26.08 17.96
CA TYR A 350 -8.25 -26.81 18.77
C TYR A 350 -8.62 -26.97 20.25
N GLY A 351 -9.79 -26.47 20.68
CA GLY A 351 -10.32 -26.64 22.03
C GLY A 351 -10.43 -25.34 22.83
N HIS A 352 -11.42 -25.26 23.70
CA HIS A 352 -11.79 -24.05 24.45
C HIS A 352 -10.94 -23.80 25.71
N ASP A 353 -9.88 -24.58 25.95
CA ASP A 353 -9.06 -24.53 27.15
C ASP A 353 -8.27 -23.20 27.25
N PRO A 354 -8.57 -22.29 28.21
CA PRO A 354 -8.06 -20.91 28.16
C PRO A 354 -6.53 -20.80 28.14
N LEU A 355 -5.85 -21.66 28.91
CA LEU A 355 -4.40 -21.77 28.91
C LEU A 355 -3.83 -22.21 27.55
N GLY A 356 -4.43 -23.22 26.90
CA GLY A 356 -4.00 -23.70 25.59
C GLY A 356 -4.31 -22.72 24.47
N VAL A 357 -5.47 -22.07 24.46
CA VAL A 357 -5.81 -21.01 23.49
C VAL A 357 -4.82 -19.85 23.59
N GLY A 358 -4.44 -19.46 24.81
CA GLY A 358 -3.36 -18.51 25.08
C GLY A 358 -2.00 -18.98 24.54
N ILE A 359 -1.58 -20.21 24.88
CA ILE A 359 -0.30 -20.80 24.44
C ILE A 359 -0.21 -20.94 22.91
N ARG A 360 -1.28 -21.40 22.25
CA ARG A 360 -1.43 -21.50 20.78
C ARG A 360 -1.27 -20.15 20.08
N SER A 361 -1.49 -19.04 20.79
CA SER A 361 -1.45 -17.67 20.25
C SER A 361 -0.11 -16.96 20.43
N LEU A 362 0.76 -17.47 21.32
CA LEU A 362 2.11 -16.92 21.55
C LEU A 362 2.97 -16.76 20.27
N PRO A 363 2.95 -17.71 19.30
CA PRO A 363 3.76 -17.61 18.08
C PRO A 363 3.53 -16.34 17.25
N ILE A 364 2.30 -15.78 17.25
CA ILE A 364 1.98 -14.57 16.48
C ILE A 364 2.58 -13.34 17.17
N GLY A 365 2.27 -13.10 18.45
CA GLY A 365 2.71 -11.90 19.16
C GLY A 365 4.23 -11.81 19.26
N PHE A 366 4.90 -12.93 19.57
CA PHE A 366 6.36 -12.99 19.58
C PHE A 366 6.96 -13.02 18.17
N GLY A 367 6.29 -13.61 17.18
CA GLY A 367 6.72 -13.58 15.78
C GLY A 367 6.73 -12.16 15.21
N ILE A 368 5.67 -11.37 15.43
CA ILE A 368 5.57 -9.98 14.99
C ILE A 368 6.62 -9.10 15.69
N MET A 369 6.77 -9.25 17.01
CA MET A 369 7.81 -8.52 17.76
C MET A 369 9.22 -8.88 17.27
N GLY A 370 9.48 -10.18 17.07
CA GLY A 370 10.74 -10.68 16.52
C GLY A 370 11.04 -10.16 15.12
N GLY A 371 10.04 -10.15 14.23
CA GLY A 371 10.17 -9.67 12.85
C GLY A 371 10.54 -8.20 12.79
N ALA A 372 9.85 -7.38 13.60
CA ALA A 372 10.17 -5.97 13.75
C ALA A 372 11.60 -5.78 14.26
N CYS A 373 11.98 -6.41 15.37
CA CYS A 373 13.32 -6.27 15.94
C CYS A 373 14.43 -6.74 14.99
N ILE A 374 14.24 -7.86 14.30
CA ILE A 374 15.22 -8.44 13.36
C ILE A 374 15.41 -7.51 12.15
N VAL A 375 14.33 -7.09 11.48
CA VAL A 375 14.47 -6.26 10.26
C VAL A 375 14.96 -4.85 10.58
N LEU A 376 14.59 -4.27 11.74
CA LEU A 376 15.16 -2.99 12.20
C LEU A 376 16.67 -3.08 12.47
N TRP A 377 17.14 -4.20 13.03
CA TRP A 377 18.57 -4.45 13.17
C TRP A 377 19.25 -4.66 11.82
N LEU A 378 18.65 -5.44 10.91
CA LEU A 378 19.19 -5.66 9.57
C LEU A 378 19.27 -4.37 8.75
N LEU A 379 18.29 -3.46 8.82
CA LEU A 379 18.37 -2.12 8.20
C LEU A 379 19.56 -1.29 8.69
N SER A 380 19.99 -1.50 9.95
CA SER A 380 21.13 -0.79 10.53
C SER A 380 22.49 -1.34 10.05
N VAL A 381 22.53 -2.61 9.65
CA VAL A 381 23.72 -3.37 9.24
C VAL A 381 23.86 -3.40 7.71
N LEU A 382 22.83 -3.85 7.00
CA LEU A 382 22.77 -4.05 5.55
C LEU A 382 22.40 -2.74 4.82
N ARG A 383 23.21 -1.70 5.04
CA ARG A 383 23.00 -0.37 4.45
C ARG A 383 22.85 -0.46 2.93
N GLY A 384 21.90 0.30 2.39
CA GLY A 384 21.55 0.31 0.97
C GLY A 384 20.57 -0.78 0.53
N HIS A 385 20.45 -1.89 1.27
CA HIS A 385 19.66 -3.07 0.85
C HIS A 385 18.23 -3.07 1.45
N ASN A 386 17.67 -1.87 1.64
CA ASN A 386 16.38 -1.66 2.32
C ASN A 386 15.21 -2.26 1.52
N LYS A 387 15.31 -2.22 0.18
CA LYS A 387 14.31 -2.76 -0.75
C LYS A 387 14.26 -4.28 -0.65
N GLU A 388 15.42 -4.93 -0.63
CA GLU A 388 15.58 -6.38 -0.57
C GLU A 388 15.01 -6.90 0.76
N LEU A 389 15.27 -6.20 1.87
CA LEU A 389 14.69 -6.52 3.18
C LEU A 389 13.15 -6.41 3.21
N LEU A 390 12.57 -5.37 2.59
CA LEU A 390 11.11 -5.25 2.48
C LEU A 390 10.51 -6.31 1.54
N ILE A 391 11.17 -6.66 0.43
CA ILE A 391 10.72 -7.73 -0.48
C ILE A 391 10.74 -9.08 0.23
N ILE A 392 11.84 -9.42 0.92
CA ILE A 392 11.95 -10.66 1.70
C ILE A 392 10.86 -10.72 2.76
N SER A 393 10.62 -9.64 3.50
CA SER A 393 9.56 -9.58 4.52
C SER A 393 8.16 -9.68 3.92
N SER A 394 7.93 -9.10 2.74
CA SER A 394 6.66 -9.21 1.99
C SER A 394 6.38 -10.62 1.48
N VAL A 395 7.41 -11.31 0.97
CA VAL A 395 7.33 -12.73 0.61
C VAL A 395 7.10 -13.59 1.85
N LEU A 396 7.80 -13.32 2.95
CA LEU A 396 7.66 -14.05 4.22
C LEU A 396 6.26 -13.88 4.84
N MET A 397 5.70 -12.67 4.78
CA MET A 397 4.32 -12.39 5.19
C MET A 397 3.33 -13.15 4.30
N THR A 398 3.41 -12.97 2.98
CA THR A 398 2.46 -13.57 2.02
C THR A 398 2.50 -15.10 2.07
N ALA A 399 3.70 -15.68 2.05
CA ALA A 399 3.87 -17.13 2.10
C ALA A 399 3.53 -17.70 3.49
N GLY A 400 3.87 -17.00 4.57
CA GLY A 400 3.53 -17.41 5.94
C GLY A 400 2.02 -17.40 6.17
N CYS A 401 1.35 -16.27 5.92
CA CYS A 401 -0.09 -16.13 6.06
C CYS A 401 -0.84 -17.07 5.11
N GLY A 402 -0.39 -17.19 3.85
CA GLY A 402 -0.98 -18.12 2.88
C GLY A 402 -0.81 -19.59 3.27
N ALA A 403 0.34 -19.97 3.85
CA ALA A 403 0.58 -21.32 4.34
C ALA A 403 -0.28 -21.70 5.56
N MET A 404 -0.85 -20.73 6.29
CA MET A 404 -1.85 -21.04 7.34
C MET A 404 -3.12 -21.69 6.75
N ALA A 405 -3.37 -21.61 5.44
CA ALA A 405 -4.42 -22.37 4.77
C ALA A 405 -4.24 -23.90 4.81
N ILE A 406 -3.08 -24.40 5.27
CA ILE A 406 -2.90 -25.84 5.56
C ILE A 406 -3.57 -26.27 6.87
N ALA A 407 -4.17 -25.36 7.65
CA ALA A 407 -4.80 -25.65 8.93
C ALA A 407 -5.82 -26.80 8.87
N ASP A 408 -5.67 -27.74 9.80
CA ASP A 408 -6.53 -28.90 10.01
C ASP A 408 -6.57 -29.21 11.52
N VAL A 409 -7.62 -29.89 11.97
CA VAL A 409 -7.86 -30.23 13.39
C VAL A 409 -6.66 -30.98 13.98
N ASN A 410 -6.01 -31.83 13.18
CA ASN A 410 -4.97 -32.75 13.63
C ASN A 410 -3.53 -32.21 13.54
N ASN A 411 -3.29 -31.02 12.96
CA ASN A 411 -1.95 -30.64 12.50
C ASN A 411 -1.30 -29.44 13.24
N LEU A 412 -1.86 -29.03 14.39
CA LEU A 412 -1.44 -27.89 15.21
C LEU A 412 0.09 -27.73 15.38
N HIS A 413 0.82 -28.82 15.65
CA HIS A 413 2.28 -28.78 15.83
C HIS A 413 3.04 -28.27 14.60
N LYS A 414 2.51 -28.46 13.38
CA LYS A 414 3.11 -27.94 12.14
C LYS A 414 2.85 -26.45 11.98
N LEU A 415 1.70 -25.96 12.44
CA LEU A 415 1.31 -24.55 12.32
C LEU A 415 2.19 -23.64 13.18
N TRP A 416 2.75 -24.10 14.30
CA TRP A 416 3.61 -23.26 15.14
C TRP A 416 4.80 -22.65 14.37
N GLY A 417 5.43 -23.41 13.48
CA GLY A 417 6.48 -22.87 12.59
C GLY A 417 5.94 -21.86 11.58
N ILE A 418 4.76 -22.13 11.01
CA ILE A 418 4.09 -21.26 10.02
C ILE A 418 3.66 -19.93 10.66
N LEU A 419 3.13 -19.96 11.88
CA LEU A 419 2.73 -18.78 12.66
C LEU A 419 3.92 -17.87 12.98
N VAL A 420 5.07 -18.46 13.36
CA VAL A 420 6.31 -17.70 13.55
C VAL A 420 6.75 -17.06 12.24
N VAL A 421 6.75 -17.81 11.12
CA VAL A 421 7.09 -17.29 9.78
C VAL A 421 6.17 -16.14 9.36
N ALA A 422 4.85 -16.31 9.50
CA ALA A 422 3.85 -15.28 9.20
C ALA A 422 4.07 -14.02 10.06
N GLY A 423 4.24 -14.20 11.38
CA GLY A 423 4.50 -13.12 12.32
C GLY A 423 5.80 -12.36 11.99
N LEU A 424 6.90 -13.09 11.74
CA LEU A 424 8.18 -12.51 11.33
C LEU A 424 8.03 -11.64 10.08
N GLY A 425 7.28 -12.12 9.08
CA GLY A 425 6.98 -11.37 7.85
C GLY A 425 6.18 -10.10 8.12
N ILE A 426 5.07 -10.20 8.86
CA ILE A 426 4.23 -9.05 9.23
C ILE A 426 5.06 -7.99 9.99
N GLY A 427 5.77 -8.40 11.05
CA GLY A 427 6.60 -7.50 11.86
C GLY A 427 7.75 -6.87 11.06
N GLY A 428 8.35 -7.64 10.15
CA GLY A 428 9.39 -7.19 9.22
C GLY A 428 8.93 -6.15 8.19
N ILE A 429 7.63 -5.83 8.13
CA ILE A 429 7.08 -4.76 7.30
C ILE A 429 6.52 -3.63 8.17
N VAL A 430 5.66 -3.94 9.16
CA VAL A 430 4.84 -2.93 9.89
C VAL A 430 5.66 -1.78 10.47
N VAL A 431 6.82 -2.06 11.10
CA VAL A 431 7.68 -1.04 11.71
C VAL A 431 8.76 -0.53 10.74
N PRO A 432 9.45 -1.39 9.96
CA PRO A 432 10.38 -0.93 8.92
C PRO A 432 9.77 0.04 7.91
N ALA A 433 8.56 -0.22 7.41
CA ALA A 433 7.89 0.66 6.44
C ALA A 433 7.61 2.05 7.04
N SER A 434 7.13 2.12 8.29
CA SER A 434 6.84 3.40 8.94
C SER A 434 8.10 4.23 9.20
N ILE A 435 9.21 3.59 9.59
CA ILE A 435 10.49 4.29 9.74
C ILE A 435 11.02 4.80 8.39
N ILE A 436 10.91 4.00 7.32
CA ILE A 436 11.30 4.45 5.97
C ILE A 436 10.46 5.67 5.54
N THR A 437 9.13 5.67 5.77
CA THR A 437 8.30 6.86 5.48
C THR A 437 8.71 8.10 6.28
N THR A 438 9.20 7.96 7.52
CA THR A 438 9.71 9.10 8.31
C THR A 438 11.11 9.56 7.92
N ILE A 439 11.90 8.76 7.20
CA ILE A 439 13.27 9.12 6.76
C ILE A 439 13.25 9.83 5.40
N ILE A 440 12.32 9.50 4.51
CA ILE A 440 12.20 10.11 3.16
C ILE A 440 11.44 11.44 3.14
N CYS A 441 10.82 11.83 4.26
CA CYS A 441 10.05 13.07 4.36
C CYS A 441 10.85 14.18 5.05
N PRO A 442 10.61 15.46 4.70
CA PRO A 442 11.17 16.61 5.42
C PRO A 442 10.93 16.55 6.94
N ASP A 443 11.91 16.99 7.73
CA ASP A 443 11.88 16.99 9.20
C ASP A 443 10.65 17.70 9.78
N ASP A 444 10.16 18.76 9.13
CA ASP A 444 8.98 19.52 9.53
C ASP A 444 7.65 18.77 9.28
N LEU A 445 7.68 17.70 8.47
CA LEU A 445 6.51 16.90 8.12
C LEU A 445 6.50 15.50 8.76
N ILE A 446 7.52 15.13 9.54
CA ILE A 446 7.63 13.81 10.21
C ILE A 446 6.37 13.45 11.01
N ALA A 447 5.75 14.42 11.70
CA ALA A 447 4.53 14.20 12.46
C ALA A 447 3.32 13.86 11.54
N THR A 448 3.20 14.56 10.41
CA THR A 448 2.12 14.37 9.43
C THR A 448 2.25 13.03 8.73
N ILE A 449 3.45 12.64 8.28
CA ILE A 449 3.65 11.31 7.69
C ILE A 449 3.47 10.19 8.71
N SER A 450 3.87 10.37 9.97
CA SER A 450 3.59 9.39 11.03
C SER A 450 2.09 9.17 11.24
N ALA A 451 1.30 10.26 11.26
CA ALA A 451 -0.16 10.21 11.35
C ALA A 451 -0.79 9.54 10.13
N LEU A 452 -0.32 9.87 8.92
CA LEU A 452 -0.79 9.30 7.66
C LEU A 452 -0.51 7.80 7.57
N THR A 453 0.72 7.38 7.85
CA THR A 453 1.14 5.97 7.79
C THR A 453 0.38 5.13 8.82
N LEU A 454 0.15 5.65 10.04
CA LEU A 454 -0.73 5.00 11.03
C LEU A 454 -2.17 4.87 10.51
N SER A 455 -2.73 5.95 9.98
CA SER A 455 -4.10 5.96 9.44
C SER A 455 -4.27 4.93 8.33
N ILE A 456 -3.34 4.89 7.36
CA ILE A 456 -3.37 3.95 6.23
C ILE A 456 -3.19 2.49 6.69
N ARG A 457 -2.34 2.23 7.69
CA ARG A 457 -2.21 0.90 8.33
C ARG A 457 -3.54 0.41 8.90
N VAL A 458 -4.27 1.30 9.58
CA VAL A 458 -5.51 0.96 10.30
C VAL A 458 -6.74 0.93 9.38
N VAL A 459 -6.77 1.75 8.33
CA VAL A 459 -7.75 1.65 7.23
C VAL A 459 -7.55 0.33 6.46
N GLY A 460 -6.31 -0.01 6.09
CA GLY A 460 -5.98 -1.30 5.49
C GLY A 460 -6.34 -2.47 6.39
N GLY A 461 -6.08 -2.35 7.69
CA GLY A 461 -6.54 -3.29 8.72
C GLY A 461 -8.04 -3.51 8.75
N SER A 462 -8.82 -2.43 8.73
CA SER A 462 -10.29 -2.47 8.73
C SER A 462 -10.83 -3.15 7.47
N ILE A 463 -10.36 -2.72 6.29
CA ILE A 463 -10.73 -3.31 4.99
C ILE A 463 -10.38 -4.79 4.93
N GLY A 464 -9.14 -5.15 5.31
CA GLY A 464 -8.67 -6.52 5.35
C GLY A 464 -9.54 -7.39 6.24
N TYR A 465 -9.80 -6.94 7.48
CA TYR A 465 -10.55 -7.70 8.46
C TYR A 465 -12.00 -7.97 8.00
N THR A 466 -12.69 -6.97 7.44
CA THR A 466 -14.02 -7.15 6.83
C THR A 466 -14.00 -8.14 5.66
N VAL A 467 -13.04 -8.04 4.74
CA VAL A 467 -12.93 -8.99 3.61
C VAL A 467 -12.67 -10.42 4.10
N TYR A 468 -11.76 -10.59 5.06
CA TYR A 468 -11.45 -11.89 5.67
C TYR A 468 -12.69 -12.48 6.37
N TYR A 469 -13.50 -11.63 7.03
CA TYR A 469 -14.74 -12.04 7.69
C TYR A 469 -15.85 -12.46 6.72
N ASN A 470 -16.11 -11.66 5.67
CA ASN A 470 -17.15 -11.98 4.69
C ASN A 470 -16.79 -13.27 3.93
N VAL A 471 -15.50 -13.46 3.61
CA VAL A 471 -15.01 -14.73 3.05
C VAL A 471 -15.17 -15.88 4.04
N PHE A 472 -14.86 -15.69 5.33
CA PHE A 472 -15.09 -16.70 6.36
C PHE A 472 -16.56 -17.16 6.41
N ILE A 473 -17.52 -16.24 6.58
CA ILE A 473 -18.94 -16.60 6.73
C ILE A 473 -19.52 -17.22 5.46
N SER A 474 -19.18 -16.70 4.28
CA SER A 474 -19.62 -17.26 2.99
C SER A 474 -19.17 -18.72 2.74
N LYS A 475 -18.19 -19.21 3.51
CA LYS A 475 -17.75 -20.61 3.53
C LYS A 475 -18.27 -21.37 4.75
N PHE A 476 -18.33 -20.71 5.91
CA PHE A 476 -18.80 -21.32 7.15
C PHE A 476 -20.25 -21.79 7.09
N VAL A 477 -21.17 -20.98 6.55
CA VAL A 477 -22.61 -21.36 6.50
C VAL A 477 -22.88 -22.61 5.63
N PRO A 478 -22.33 -22.73 4.40
CA PRO A 478 -22.44 -23.98 3.65
C PRO A 478 -21.70 -25.16 4.30
N ASN A 479 -20.53 -24.92 4.90
CA ASN A 479 -19.73 -25.99 5.54
C ASN A 479 -20.40 -26.52 6.81
N SER A 480 -21.00 -25.68 7.65
CA SER A 480 -21.70 -26.10 8.86
C SER A 480 -22.96 -26.92 8.51
N GLN A 481 -23.72 -26.48 7.50
CA GLN A 481 -24.83 -27.26 6.93
C GLN A 481 -24.37 -28.64 6.40
N HIS A 482 -23.22 -28.70 5.72
CA HIS A 482 -22.69 -29.95 5.18
C HIS A 482 -22.19 -30.91 6.28
N TYR A 483 -21.34 -30.45 7.20
CA TYR A 483 -20.71 -31.31 8.20
C TYR A 483 -21.61 -31.58 9.40
N ILE A 484 -22.16 -30.55 10.06
CA ILE A 484 -23.01 -30.71 11.25
C ILE A 484 -24.35 -31.33 10.84
N GLY A 485 -25.02 -30.72 9.86
CA GLY A 485 -26.27 -31.26 9.31
C GLY A 485 -26.10 -32.67 8.72
N GLY A 486 -24.96 -32.95 8.08
CA GLY A 486 -24.61 -34.28 7.60
C GLY A 486 -24.49 -35.31 8.73
N VAL A 487 -23.75 -35.01 9.80
CA VAL A 487 -23.61 -35.92 10.96
C VAL A 487 -24.95 -36.12 11.67
N MET A 488 -25.71 -35.05 11.92
CA MET A 488 -27.02 -35.15 12.57
C MET A 488 -28.00 -36.00 11.76
N ALA A 489 -28.13 -35.74 10.45
CA ALA A 489 -29.07 -36.47 9.60
C ALA A 489 -28.65 -37.92 9.32
N THR A 490 -27.35 -38.20 9.15
CA THR A 490 -26.87 -39.53 8.67
C THR A 490 -26.31 -40.45 9.76
N GLN A 491 -25.76 -39.90 10.85
CA GLN A 491 -25.16 -40.69 11.93
C GLN A 491 -26.03 -40.71 13.18
N LEU A 492 -26.67 -39.58 13.51
CA LEU A 492 -27.56 -39.46 14.68
C LEU A 492 -29.04 -39.69 14.33
N ASN A 493 -29.37 -39.77 13.04
CA ASN A 493 -30.74 -39.93 12.52
C ASN A 493 -31.71 -38.82 13.00
N ILE A 494 -31.18 -37.63 13.30
CA ILE A 494 -31.93 -36.42 13.61
C ILE A 494 -32.17 -35.69 12.29
N THR A 495 -33.36 -35.85 11.72
CA THR A 495 -33.74 -35.25 10.42
C THR A 495 -34.60 -33.99 10.55
N ASP A 496 -34.78 -33.46 11.76
CA ASP A 496 -35.53 -32.21 11.97
C ASP A 496 -34.65 -31.00 11.62
N VAL A 497 -35.10 -30.23 10.64
CA VAL A 497 -34.39 -29.04 10.15
C VAL A 497 -34.27 -27.97 11.25
N ALA A 498 -35.22 -27.87 12.17
CA ALA A 498 -35.15 -26.92 13.28
C ALA A 498 -33.99 -27.27 14.23
N LEU A 499 -33.91 -28.52 14.67
CA LEU A 499 -32.86 -29.00 15.57
C LEU A 499 -31.47 -28.97 14.92
N ILE A 500 -31.38 -29.26 13.62
CA ILE A 500 -30.13 -29.10 12.85
C ILE A 500 -29.71 -27.63 12.79
N THR A 501 -30.65 -26.70 12.59
CA THR A 501 -30.36 -25.26 12.55
C THR A 501 -29.90 -24.75 13.92
N GLU A 502 -30.60 -25.14 14.99
CA GLU A 502 -30.24 -24.83 16.38
C GLU A 502 -28.83 -25.33 16.74
N ALA A 503 -28.48 -26.57 16.37
CA ALA A 503 -27.13 -27.11 16.55
C ALA A 503 -26.07 -26.34 15.75
N ILE A 504 -26.38 -25.91 14.51
CA ILE A 504 -25.50 -25.10 13.68
C ILE A 504 -25.30 -23.70 14.27
N GLU A 505 -26.36 -23.08 14.81
CA GLU A 505 -26.29 -21.76 15.44
C GLU A 505 -25.49 -21.80 16.75
N LEU A 506 -25.77 -22.76 17.64
CA LEU A 506 -25.02 -22.96 18.88
C LEU A 506 -23.54 -23.28 18.61
N THR A 507 -23.25 -24.18 17.67
CA THR A 507 -21.86 -24.51 17.28
C THR A 507 -21.17 -23.30 16.62
N GLY A 508 -21.87 -22.56 15.75
CA GLY A 508 -21.38 -21.35 15.09
C GLY A 508 -21.14 -20.17 16.05
N ALA A 509 -21.86 -20.15 17.16
CA ALA A 509 -21.68 -19.24 18.29
C ALA A 509 -20.70 -19.79 19.36
N SER A 510 -20.04 -20.93 19.13
CA SER A 510 -19.16 -21.58 20.13
C SER A 510 -19.85 -21.95 21.46
N LEU A 511 -21.19 -21.89 21.52
CA LEU A 511 -22.04 -22.12 22.70
C LEU A 511 -22.33 -23.62 22.89
N LEU A 512 -21.27 -24.43 22.95
CA LEU A 512 -21.39 -25.89 22.87
C LEU A 512 -22.21 -26.50 24.01
N GLU A 513 -22.24 -25.90 25.21
CA GLU A 513 -23.04 -26.43 26.34
C GLU A 513 -24.53 -26.57 25.98
N GLY A 514 -25.09 -25.65 25.19
CA GLY A 514 -26.49 -25.70 24.74
C GLY A 514 -26.80 -26.89 23.82
N LEU A 515 -25.80 -27.56 23.25
CA LEU A 515 -26.00 -28.81 22.49
C LEU A 515 -26.54 -29.93 23.39
N HIS A 516 -26.36 -29.86 24.71
CA HIS A 516 -26.95 -30.81 25.66
C HIS A 516 -28.46 -30.62 25.86
N ASP A 517 -29.05 -29.48 25.47
CA ASP A 517 -30.49 -29.26 25.53
C ASP A 517 -31.23 -29.81 24.30
N ILE A 518 -30.52 -30.04 23.18
CA ILE A 518 -31.11 -30.50 21.92
C ILE A 518 -31.64 -31.95 22.04
N PRO A 519 -32.93 -32.20 21.72
CA PRO A 519 -33.50 -33.55 21.67
C PRO A 519 -32.72 -34.48 20.72
N GLY A 520 -32.23 -35.60 21.26
CA GLY A 520 -31.40 -36.58 20.54
C GLY A 520 -29.90 -36.45 20.79
N ILE A 521 -29.42 -35.27 21.22
CA ILE A 521 -28.05 -35.07 21.73
C ILE A 521 -28.04 -35.11 23.26
N SER A 522 -29.11 -34.60 23.90
CA SER A 522 -29.28 -34.61 25.36
C SER A 522 -29.07 -36.00 25.98
N GLY A 523 -28.19 -36.10 26.97
CA GLY A 523 -27.80 -37.35 27.65
C GLY A 523 -26.92 -38.31 26.83
N ASN A 524 -26.56 -37.99 25.59
CA ASN A 524 -25.76 -38.85 24.70
C ASN A 524 -24.40 -38.20 24.36
N GLN A 525 -23.38 -38.49 25.17
CA GLN A 525 -22.04 -37.91 24.99
C GLN A 525 -21.45 -38.20 23.60
N ALA A 526 -21.69 -39.40 23.02
CA ALA A 526 -21.17 -39.73 21.70
C ALA A 526 -21.83 -38.91 20.57
N ALA A 527 -23.10 -38.50 20.74
CA ALA A 527 -23.77 -37.58 19.82
C ALA A 527 -23.21 -36.15 19.94
N TYR A 528 -22.97 -35.69 21.18
CA TYR A 528 -22.35 -34.41 21.46
C TYR A 528 -20.94 -34.33 20.84
N ASP A 529 -20.08 -35.31 21.13
CA ASP A 529 -18.70 -35.38 20.63
C ASP A 529 -18.65 -35.39 19.10
N ALA A 530 -19.59 -36.10 18.44
CA ALA A 530 -19.70 -36.14 16.98
C ALA A 530 -20.12 -34.79 16.37
N VAL A 531 -21.05 -34.06 16.99
CA VAL A 531 -21.47 -32.71 16.54
C VAL A 531 -20.35 -31.69 16.76
N VAL A 532 -19.65 -31.76 17.90
CA VAL A 532 -18.49 -30.89 18.18
C VAL A 532 -17.36 -31.14 17.18
N ALA A 533 -17.04 -32.41 16.86
CA ALA A 533 -16.05 -32.76 15.85
C ALA A 533 -16.46 -32.29 14.44
N ALA A 534 -17.74 -32.40 14.07
CA ALA A 534 -18.27 -31.86 12.81
C ALA A 534 -18.14 -30.33 12.75
N GLY A 535 -18.36 -29.64 13.87
CA GLY A 535 -18.12 -28.20 14.03
C GLY A 535 -16.66 -27.82 13.81
N GLN A 536 -15.73 -28.52 14.47
CA GLN A 536 -14.28 -28.30 14.32
C GLN A 536 -13.82 -28.45 12.86
N ILE A 537 -14.34 -29.44 12.13
CA ILE A 537 -14.07 -29.63 10.70
C ILE A 537 -14.67 -28.50 9.87
N ALA A 538 -15.92 -28.10 10.12
CA ALA A 538 -16.57 -26.98 9.42
C ALA A 538 -15.82 -25.66 9.62
N TYR A 539 -15.33 -25.38 10.83
CA TYR A 539 -14.43 -24.25 11.10
C TYR A 539 -13.10 -24.41 10.35
N ALA A 540 -12.43 -25.55 10.46
CA ALA A 540 -11.12 -25.79 9.85
C ALA A 540 -11.13 -25.56 8.33
N GLU A 541 -12.10 -26.13 7.59
CA GLU A 541 -12.24 -25.91 6.15
C GLU A 541 -12.56 -24.45 5.78
N SER A 542 -13.32 -23.75 6.62
CA SER A 542 -13.71 -22.36 6.37
C SER A 542 -12.56 -21.38 6.59
N TYR A 543 -11.73 -21.60 7.61
CA TYR A 543 -10.54 -20.77 7.87
C TYR A 543 -9.50 -20.84 6.74
N LYS A 544 -9.41 -21.92 5.95
CA LYS A 544 -8.47 -22.01 4.81
C LYS A 544 -8.66 -20.88 3.79
N TRP A 545 -9.91 -20.53 3.51
CA TRP A 545 -10.27 -19.48 2.57
C TRP A 545 -9.88 -18.08 3.07
N VAL A 546 -9.95 -17.85 4.39
CA VAL A 546 -9.48 -16.62 5.04
C VAL A 546 -7.99 -16.41 4.75
N TYR A 547 -7.19 -17.48 4.81
CA TYR A 547 -5.76 -17.43 4.53
C TYR A 547 -5.42 -17.36 3.04
N TYR A 548 -6.25 -17.89 2.14
CA TYR A 548 -6.09 -17.65 0.69
C TYR A 548 -6.29 -16.18 0.29
N VAL A 549 -7.09 -15.40 1.02
CA VAL A 549 -7.21 -13.94 0.79
C VAL A 549 -5.87 -13.22 1.00
N SER A 550 -5.03 -13.66 1.95
CA SER A 550 -3.69 -13.08 2.15
C SER A 550 -2.78 -13.21 0.93
N ILE A 551 -2.96 -14.25 0.12
CA ILE A 551 -2.20 -14.48 -1.12
C ILE A 551 -2.61 -13.48 -2.21
N ALA A 552 -3.91 -13.17 -2.32
CA ALA A 552 -4.41 -12.16 -3.26
C ALA A 552 -3.83 -10.76 -2.95
N PHE A 553 -3.69 -10.41 -1.67
CA PHE A 553 -3.04 -9.17 -1.24
C PHE A 553 -1.49 -9.18 -1.39
N GLY A 554 -0.88 -10.31 -1.71
CA GLY A 554 0.56 -10.44 -1.95
C GLY A 554 0.98 -10.53 -3.43
N GLY A 555 0.04 -10.30 -4.36
CA GLY A 555 0.30 -10.29 -5.80
C GLY A 555 1.18 -9.12 -6.25
N GLY A 556 2.50 -9.33 -6.26
CA GLY A 556 3.46 -8.36 -6.81
C GLY A 556 3.30 -8.14 -8.33
N PRO A 557 3.79 -7.01 -8.87
CA PRO A 557 3.68 -6.70 -10.30
C PRO A 557 4.47 -7.70 -11.16
N THR A 558 3.94 -8.01 -12.35
CA THR A 558 4.59 -8.89 -13.32
C THR A 558 5.97 -8.39 -13.70
N GLU A 559 6.97 -9.26 -13.59
CA GLU A 559 8.36 -8.98 -13.93
C GLU A 559 8.55 -8.93 -15.46
N ALA A 560 9.09 -7.81 -15.95
CA ALA A 560 9.15 -7.49 -17.38
C ALA A 560 10.54 -7.77 -17.96
N LEU A 561 10.83 -9.04 -18.24
CA LEU A 561 12.15 -9.55 -18.65
C LEU A 561 12.74 -8.83 -19.88
N TYR A 562 11.88 -8.37 -20.78
CA TYR A 562 12.27 -7.61 -21.98
C TYR A 562 12.92 -6.25 -21.69
N LEU A 563 12.81 -5.73 -20.45
CA LEU A 563 13.45 -4.48 -20.06
C LEU A 563 14.97 -4.67 -19.91
N ASP A 564 15.39 -5.79 -19.33
CA ASP A 564 16.81 -6.11 -19.12
C ASP A 564 17.43 -6.82 -20.33
N ASP A 565 16.69 -7.69 -21.02
CA ASP A 565 17.12 -8.31 -22.28
C ASP A 565 15.99 -8.35 -23.32
N ALA A 566 16.09 -7.44 -24.30
CA ALA A 566 15.13 -7.33 -25.40
C ALA A 566 15.29 -8.42 -26.48
N SER A 567 16.36 -9.22 -26.44
CA SER A 567 16.60 -10.36 -27.34
C SER A 567 15.88 -11.64 -26.89
N LEU A 568 15.35 -11.66 -25.66
CA LEU A 568 14.55 -12.77 -25.15
C LEU A 568 13.23 -12.88 -25.92
N HIS A 569 13.18 -13.86 -26.81
CA HIS A 569 12.01 -14.21 -27.61
C HIS A 569 11.15 -15.32 -26.97
N THR A 570 11.67 -15.99 -25.94
CA THR A 570 11.06 -17.16 -25.28
C THR A 570 11.48 -17.24 -23.82
N SER A 571 10.57 -17.63 -22.92
CA SER A 571 10.87 -17.93 -21.51
C SER A 571 9.89 -18.97 -20.94
N SER A 572 10.22 -19.65 -19.84
CA SER A 572 9.21 -20.31 -19.00
C SER A 572 8.74 -19.35 -17.91
N THR A 573 7.48 -19.47 -17.46
CA THR A 573 6.93 -18.71 -16.33
C THR A 573 5.71 -19.42 -15.73
N GLN A 574 5.10 -18.84 -14.70
CA GLN A 574 3.89 -19.35 -14.07
C GLN A 574 2.69 -18.43 -14.34
N ILE A 575 1.52 -19.02 -14.62
CA ILE A 575 0.24 -18.30 -14.65
C ILE A 575 -0.18 -17.96 -13.22
N ILE A 576 -0.39 -16.66 -12.95
CA ILE A 576 -0.98 -16.15 -11.71
C ILE A 576 -2.51 -16.14 -11.82
N SER A 577 -3.05 -15.69 -12.96
CA SER A 577 -4.49 -15.56 -13.19
C SER A 577 -4.82 -15.82 -14.66
N CYS A 578 -5.94 -16.51 -14.90
CA CYS A 578 -6.62 -16.53 -16.19
C CYS A 578 -8.10 -16.19 -15.95
N ARG A 579 -8.63 -15.18 -16.63
CA ARG A 579 -10.02 -14.72 -16.47
C ARG A 579 -10.64 -14.41 -17.84
N PRO A 580 -11.92 -14.78 -18.10
CA PRO A 580 -12.61 -14.35 -19.31
C PRO A 580 -12.81 -12.82 -19.29
N LEU A 581 -12.79 -12.18 -20.46
CA LEU A 581 -12.85 -10.71 -20.57
C LEU A 581 -14.13 -10.11 -19.95
N SER A 582 -15.24 -10.88 -19.92
CA SER A 582 -16.48 -10.53 -19.24
C SER A 582 -16.33 -10.40 -17.71
N GLY A 583 -15.48 -11.22 -17.09
CA GLY A 583 -15.22 -11.29 -15.66
C GLY A 583 -14.09 -10.39 -15.14
N LEU A 584 -13.60 -9.46 -15.97
CA LEU A 584 -12.64 -8.43 -15.55
C LEU A 584 -13.34 -7.17 -15.03
N GLY A 585 -12.61 -6.32 -14.30
CA GLY A 585 -13.06 -4.97 -13.95
C GLY A 585 -13.17 -4.05 -15.18
N ASP A 586 -13.94 -2.97 -15.08
CA ASP A 586 -14.19 -2.09 -16.24
C ASP A 586 -12.92 -1.36 -16.74
N ASP A 587 -11.97 -1.05 -15.86
CA ASP A 587 -10.67 -0.51 -16.28
C ASP A 587 -9.77 -1.53 -16.97
N GLU A 588 -9.82 -2.80 -16.55
CA GLU A 588 -9.15 -3.90 -17.28
C GLU A 588 -9.80 -4.11 -18.67
N LYS A 589 -11.14 -4.08 -18.75
CA LYS A 589 -11.89 -4.14 -20.02
C LYS A 589 -11.54 -2.98 -20.95
N ARG A 590 -11.36 -1.76 -20.41
CA ARG A 590 -10.92 -0.57 -21.17
C ARG A 590 -9.52 -0.70 -21.78
N LEU A 591 -8.67 -1.62 -21.30
CA LEU A 591 -7.34 -1.90 -21.87
C LEU A 591 -7.44 -2.82 -23.11
N ALA A 592 -8.43 -3.71 -23.17
CA ALA A 592 -8.66 -4.68 -24.25
C ALA A 592 -9.30 -4.10 -25.53
N LYS A 593 -9.33 -2.77 -25.68
CA LYS A 593 -9.88 -2.09 -26.87
C LYS A 593 -9.31 -2.68 -28.16
N ASN A 594 -10.21 -2.93 -29.11
CA ASN A 594 -9.97 -3.52 -30.44
C ASN A 594 -9.83 -5.06 -30.50
N ILE A 595 -10.10 -5.79 -29.41
CA ILE A 595 -10.37 -7.25 -29.46
C ILE A 595 -11.88 -7.49 -29.28
N PRO A 596 -12.50 -8.46 -29.99
CA PRO A 596 -13.89 -8.83 -29.73
C PRO A 596 -14.09 -9.40 -28.32
N LEU A 597 -15.25 -9.11 -27.72
CA LEU A 597 -15.60 -9.48 -26.34
C LEU A 597 -15.72 -11.00 -26.13
N GLU A 598 -16.21 -11.71 -27.16
CA GLU A 598 -16.44 -13.15 -27.13
C GLU A 598 -15.13 -13.94 -27.26
N GLU A 599 -15.06 -15.09 -26.58
CA GLU A 599 -13.93 -16.05 -26.54
C GLU A 599 -12.58 -15.51 -26.04
N THR A 600 -12.50 -14.22 -25.69
CA THR A 600 -11.26 -13.56 -25.25
C THR A 600 -11.05 -13.71 -23.73
N PHE A 601 -9.84 -14.07 -23.34
CA PHE A 601 -9.39 -14.15 -21.95
C PHE A 601 -8.20 -13.22 -21.71
N ALA A 602 -7.98 -12.85 -20.46
CA ALA A 602 -6.74 -12.21 -20.00
C ALA A 602 -5.95 -13.17 -19.10
N ILE A 603 -4.66 -13.33 -19.40
CA ILE A 603 -3.70 -14.07 -18.57
C ILE A 603 -2.72 -13.10 -17.93
N ILE A 604 -2.55 -13.22 -16.61
CA ILE A 604 -1.46 -12.58 -15.86
C ILE A 604 -0.43 -13.66 -15.52
N THR A 605 0.82 -13.39 -15.85
CA THR A 605 1.97 -14.25 -15.51
C THR A 605 2.85 -13.60 -14.45
N LYS A 606 3.68 -14.41 -13.80
CA LYS A 606 4.67 -13.95 -12.81
C LYS A 606 5.79 -13.12 -13.46
N GLN A 607 6.28 -13.58 -14.62
CA GLN A 607 7.29 -12.91 -15.43
C GLN A 607 6.81 -12.91 -16.89
N THR A 608 7.29 -11.99 -17.73
CA THR A 608 6.97 -12.00 -19.16
C THR A 608 8.08 -11.43 -20.05
N VAL A 609 8.27 -12.09 -21.20
CA VAL A 609 9.06 -11.57 -22.33
C VAL A 609 8.22 -10.70 -23.28
N PHE A 610 6.89 -10.68 -23.15
CA PHE A 610 6.03 -9.87 -24.02
C PHE A 610 6.08 -8.38 -23.66
N TYR A 611 6.21 -7.54 -24.67
CA TYR A 611 6.13 -6.09 -24.55
C TYR A 611 4.67 -5.62 -24.41
N PRO A 612 4.26 -5.03 -23.27
CA PRO A 612 2.99 -4.32 -23.16
C PRO A 612 3.06 -3.00 -23.93
N GLN A 613 1.98 -2.66 -24.66
CA GLN A 613 1.93 -1.44 -25.46
C GLN A 613 2.17 -0.18 -24.59
N GLY A 614 3.17 0.60 -24.95
CA GLY A 614 3.57 1.82 -24.26
C GLY A 614 4.50 2.66 -25.15
N GLY A 615 4.87 3.87 -24.71
CA GLY A 615 5.89 4.70 -25.39
C GLY A 615 5.62 5.05 -26.87
N GLY A 616 4.42 4.80 -27.41
CA GLY A 616 4.12 4.90 -28.84
C GLY A 616 4.40 3.62 -29.64
N GLN A 617 4.95 2.57 -29.04
CA GLN A 617 5.18 1.25 -29.66
C GLN A 617 3.96 0.32 -29.46
N ALA A 618 3.60 -0.45 -30.48
CA ALA A 618 2.58 -1.50 -30.40
C ALA A 618 3.03 -2.67 -29.51
N SER A 619 2.10 -3.36 -28.84
CA SER A 619 2.43 -4.57 -28.06
C SER A 619 2.93 -5.70 -28.95
N ASP A 620 3.66 -6.65 -28.35
CA ASP A 620 3.90 -7.94 -28.99
C ASP A 620 2.61 -8.75 -29.11
N ILE A 621 2.68 -9.77 -29.97
CA ILE A 621 1.75 -10.91 -30.04
C ILE A 621 2.57 -12.20 -30.01
N GLY A 622 1.91 -13.35 -29.86
CA GLY A 622 2.62 -14.63 -29.77
C GLY A 622 1.74 -15.74 -29.22
N LYS A 623 2.36 -16.73 -28.58
CA LYS A 623 1.67 -17.89 -28.00
C LYS A 623 2.16 -18.20 -26.58
N MET A 624 1.29 -18.83 -25.79
CA MET A 624 1.63 -19.53 -24.57
C MET A 624 1.19 -21.00 -24.68
N ALA A 625 2.02 -21.93 -24.21
CA ALA A 625 1.75 -23.38 -24.20
C ALA A 625 2.26 -23.99 -22.88
N PRO A 626 1.84 -25.20 -22.47
CA PRO A 626 2.34 -25.84 -21.26
C PRO A 626 3.80 -26.22 -21.42
N GLU A 627 4.58 -26.19 -20.34
CA GLU A 627 5.90 -26.81 -20.34
C GLU A 627 5.75 -28.34 -20.30
N SER A 628 5.91 -28.99 -21.46
CA SER A 628 5.41 -30.35 -21.70
C SER A 628 6.29 -31.45 -21.11
N SER A 629 5.77 -32.16 -20.11
CA SER A 629 6.37 -33.40 -19.59
C SER A 629 6.09 -34.61 -20.51
N GLY A 630 6.83 -34.70 -21.61
CA GLY A 630 7.07 -35.92 -22.38
C GLY A 630 5.93 -36.50 -23.23
N ASN A 631 4.68 -36.04 -23.08
CA ASN A 631 3.52 -36.58 -23.81
C ASN A 631 2.90 -35.54 -24.75
N GLN A 632 3.00 -35.79 -26.05
CA GLN A 632 2.77 -34.77 -27.09
C GLN A 632 1.28 -34.43 -27.30
N GLU A 633 0.38 -35.42 -27.22
CA GLU A 633 -1.09 -35.23 -27.33
C GLU A 633 -1.69 -34.26 -26.28
N ARG A 634 -0.98 -34.03 -25.16
CA ARG A 634 -1.43 -33.12 -24.10
C ARG A 634 -0.98 -31.67 -24.32
N ALA A 635 -0.03 -31.42 -25.22
CA ALA A 635 0.40 -30.07 -25.60
C ALA A 635 -0.57 -29.45 -26.62
N ASP A 636 -1.06 -30.24 -27.58
CA ASP A 636 -1.95 -29.79 -28.66
C ASP A 636 -3.33 -29.32 -28.18
N ASN A 637 -3.69 -29.60 -26.91
CA ASN A 637 -4.95 -29.20 -26.28
C ASN A 637 -4.85 -27.93 -25.42
N PHE A 638 -3.71 -27.23 -25.39
CA PHE A 638 -3.57 -25.95 -24.67
C PHE A 638 -2.66 -24.97 -25.41
N LEU A 639 -3.20 -24.31 -26.44
CA LEU A 639 -2.51 -23.22 -27.12
C LEU A 639 -3.26 -21.91 -26.88
N PHE A 640 -2.64 -20.96 -26.16
CA PHE A 640 -3.19 -19.62 -25.97
C PHE A 640 -2.51 -18.63 -26.90
N GLU A 641 -3.25 -18.07 -27.85
CA GLU A 641 -2.73 -17.07 -28.79
C GLU A 641 -2.90 -15.67 -28.20
N VAL A 642 -1.77 -15.02 -27.88
CA VAL A 642 -1.70 -13.68 -27.31
C VAL A 642 -1.87 -12.66 -28.42
N LEU A 643 -2.96 -11.88 -28.37
CA LEU A 643 -3.35 -10.92 -29.39
C LEU A 643 -3.02 -9.47 -29.02
N LEU A 644 -2.89 -9.16 -27.72
CA LEU A 644 -2.63 -7.81 -27.22
C LEU A 644 -2.04 -7.88 -25.81
N VAL A 645 -1.06 -7.04 -25.52
CA VAL A 645 -0.45 -6.97 -24.18
C VAL A 645 -0.53 -5.54 -23.62
N ARG A 646 -0.84 -5.44 -22.34
CA ARG A 646 -1.18 -4.20 -21.64
C ARG A 646 -0.64 -4.23 -20.21
N ARG A 647 -0.26 -3.06 -19.69
CA ARG A 647 0.01 -2.90 -18.26
C ARG A 647 -1.24 -2.37 -17.56
N ALA A 648 -1.59 -2.94 -16.42
CA ALA A 648 -2.64 -2.44 -15.54
C ALA A 648 -2.09 -1.40 -14.55
N SER A 649 -2.98 -0.73 -13.82
CA SER A 649 -2.64 0.32 -12.84
C SER A 649 -1.92 -0.20 -11.60
N ASP A 650 -2.11 -1.47 -11.25
CA ASP A 650 -1.35 -2.20 -10.22
C ASP A 650 0.09 -2.57 -10.66
N GLY A 651 0.44 -2.32 -11.94
CA GLY A 651 1.73 -2.65 -12.53
C GLY A 651 1.83 -4.05 -13.14
N SER A 652 0.80 -4.91 -12.98
CA SER A 652 0.71 -6.22 -13.61
C SER A 652 0.60 -6.14 -15.13
N ILE A 653 0.94 -7.23 -15.83
CA ILE A 653 0.88 -7.30 -17.29
C ILE A 653 -0.20 -8.30 -17.73
N LEU A 654 -1.23 -7.75 -18.36
CA LEU A 654 -2.38 -8.46 -18.92
C LEU A 654 -2.08 -8.88 -20.36
N HIS A 655 -2.11 -10.19 -20.60
CA HIS A 655 -1.96 -10.79 -21.92
C HIS A 655 -3.36 -11.20 -22.40
N PHE A 656 -3.96 -10.39 -23.27
CA PHE A 656 -5.27 -10.68 -23.86
C PHE A 656 -5.11 -11.60 -25.07
N GLY A 657 -5.96 -12.61 -25.16
CA GLY A 657 -5.81 -13.67 -26.17
C GLY A 657 -6.95 -14.66 -26.17
N ARG A 658 -6.79 -15.74 -26.93
CA ARG A 658 -7.80 -16.80 -27.13
C ARG A 658 -7.18 -18.18 -27.07
N PHE A 659 -7.96 -19.18 -26.65
CA PHE A 659 -7.55 -20.58 -26.72
C PHE A 659 -7.83 -21.16 -28.11
N SER A 660 -6.91 -22.00 -28.58
CA SER A 660 -7.01 -22.76 -29.81
C SER A 660 -6.79 -24.25 -29.47
N PRO A 661 -7.79 -25.14 -29.70
CA PRO A 661 -9.15 -24.82 -30.17
C PRO A 661 -9.96 -24.01 -29.14
N PRO A 662 -10.97 -23.23 -29.57
CA PRO A 662 -11.82 -22.46 -28.66
C PRO A 662 -12.72 -23.39 -27.83
N SER A 663 -12.49 -23.43 -26.52
CA SER A 663 -13.33 -24.17 -25.58
C SER A 663 -13.29 -23.57 -24.18
N THR A 664 -14.46 -23.25 -23.63
CA THR A 664 -14.66 -22.83 -22.23
C THR A 664 -14.42 -23.96 -21.22
N SER A 665 -14.32 -25.21 -21.67
CA SER A 665 -13.87 -26.32 -20.81
C SER A 665 -12.38 -26.22 -20.50
N ILE A 666 -11.57 -25.70 -21.44
CA ILE A 666 -10.11 -25.58 -21.27
C ILE A 666 -9.78 -24.51 -20.22
N SER A 667 -10.48 -23.37 -20.23
CA SER A 667 -10.24 -22.29 -19.25
C SER A 667 -10.47 -22.70 -17.79
N ASN A 668 -11.35 -23.67 -17.55
CA ASN A 668 -11.63 -24.21 -16.22
C ASN A 668 -10.62 -25.28 -15.77
N ALA A 669 -9.76 -25.76 -16.68
CA ALA A 669 -8.74 -26.77 -16.41
C ALA A 669 -7.35 -26.16 -16.09
N ILE A 670 -7.20 -24.83 -16.13
CA ILE A 670 -5.93 -24.14 -15.87
C ILE A 670 -5.68 -24.08 -14.37
N ALA A 671 -4.66 -24.79 -13.90
CA ALA A 671 -4.23 -24.68 -12.51
C ALA A 671 -3.48 -23.36 -12.29
N MET A 672 -3.78 -22.66 -11.19
CA MET A 672 -2.94 -21.54 -10.73
C MET A 672 -1.51 -22.05 -10.48
N ASN A 673 -0.50 -21.25 -10.85
CA ASN A 673 0.92 -21.59 -10.82
C ASN A 673 1.38 -22.65 -11.85
N GLN A 674 0.53 -23.06 -12.80
CA GLN A 674 0.93 -23.95 -13.90
C GLN A 674 2.11 -23.34 -14.70
N PRO A 675 3.18 -24.11 -14.98
CA PRO A 675 4.29 -23.66 -15.81
C PRO A 675 3.90 -23.60 -17.28
N VAL A 676 4.22 -22.48 -17.93
CA VAL A 676 3.94 -22.22 -19.34
C VAL A 676 5.16 -21.62 -20.04
N SER A 677 5.41 -22.11 -21.25
CA SER A 677 6.36 -21.50 -22.16
C SER A 677 5.70 -20.31 -22.87
N LEU A 678 6.34 -19.16 -22.80
CA LEU A 678 6.02 -17.94 -23.55
C LEU A 678 6.84 -17.92 -24.84
N GLN A 679 6.21 -17.61 -25.97
CA GLN A 679 6.88 -17.44 -27.26
C GLN A 679 6.30 -16.23 -28.01
N ILE A 680 7.12 -15.22 -28.30
CA ILE A 680 6.68 -14.02 -29.04
C ILE A 680 6.87 -14.19 -30.55
N ASP A 681 6.06 -13.47 -31.34
CA ASP A 681 6.27 -13.33 -32.79
C ASP A 681 7.56 -12.52 -33.04
N ARG A 682 8.66 -13.24 -33.29
CA ARG A 682 10.00 -12.68 -33.50
C ARG A 682 10.04 -11.67 -34.65
N VAL A 683 9.26 -11.89 -35.71
CA VAL A 683 9.24 -11.03 -36.90
C VAL A 683 8.57 -9.71 -36.55
N LYS A 684 7.44 -9.74 -35.83
CA LYS A 684 6.77 -8.51 -35.38
C LYS A 684 7.56 -7.79 -34.28
N ARG A 685 8.15 -8.49 -33.32
CA ARG A 685 9.06 -7.90 -32.32
C ARG A 685 10.20 -7.13 -33.00
N ASN A 686 10.92 -7.79 -33.92
CA ASN A 686 12.02 -7.16 -34.65
C ASN A 686 11.54 -5.91 -35.44
N TYR A 687 10.43 -6.02 -36.18
CA TYR A 687 9.87 -4.89 -36.93
C TYR A 687 9.42 -3.72 -36.02
N HIS A 688 8.80 -4.00 -34.88
CA HIS A 688 8.43 -2.99 -33.89
C HIS A 688 9.66 -2.32 -33.24
N SER A 689 10.69 -3.11 -32.88
CA SER A 689 11.97 -2.57 -32.39
C SER A 689 12.65 -1.67 -33.40
N ARG A 690 12.66 -2.06 -34.69
CA ARG A 690 13.25 -1.27 -35.79
C ARG A 690 12.48 0.04 -36.00
N LEU A 691 11.15 0.02 -35.96
CA LEU A 691 10.32 1.24 -35.99
C LEU A 691 10.57 2.16 -34.80
N HIS A 692 10.82 1.62 -33.60
CA HIS A 692 11.10 2.41 -32.39
C HIS A 692 12.50 3.04 -32.45
N THR A 693 13.55 2.26 -32.70
CA THR A 693 14.92 2.78 -32.85
C THR A 693 15.03 3.80 -33.99
N ALA A 694 14.31 3.60 -35.11
CA ALA A 694 14.24 4.60 -36.17
C ALA A 694 13.63 5.95 -35.71
N GLY A 695 12.70 5.93 -34.75
CA GLY A 695 12.17 7.14 -34.11
C GLY A 695 13.22 7.89 -33.29
N HIS A 696 14.05 7.18 -32.54
CA HIS A 696 15.20 7.77 -31.83
C HIS A 696 16.24 8.34 -32.80
N ILE A 697 16.58 7.62 -33.89
CA ILE A 697 17.50 8.10 -34.94
C ILE A 697 16.99 9.39 -35.57
N ILE A 698 15.68 9.53 -35.82
CA ILE A 698 15.07 10.77 -36.32
C ILE A 698 15.12 11.89 -35.26
N GLY A 699 15.00 11.55 -33.97
CA GLY A 699 15.22 12.48 -32.85
C GLY A 699 16.64 13.04 -32.85
N LEU A 700 17.64 12.15 -32.79
CA LEU A 700 19.06 12.48 -32.86
C LEU A 700 19.42 13.27 -34.13
N ALA A 701 18.88 12.89 -35.29
CA ALA A 701 19.06 13.63 -36.53
C ALA A 701 18.56 15.08 -36.43
N MET A 702 17.41 15.30 -35.77
CA MET A 702 16.89 16.66 -35.53
C MET A 702 17.76 17.43 -34.52
N ARG A 703 18.22 16.78 -33.44
CA ARG A 703 19.15 17.38 -32.44
C ARG A 703 20.45 17.84 -33.09
N LEU A 704 21.08 16.98 -33.91
CA LEU A 704 22.31 17.28 -34.66
C LEU A 704 22.11 18.32 -35.78
N LEU A 705 20.87 18.58 -36.20
CA LEU A 705 20.53 19.60 -37.20
C LEU A 705 20.05 20.92 -36.58
N GLN A 706 20.13 21.09 -35.25
CA GLN A 706 19.73 22.32 -34.54
C GLN A 706 20.35 23.59 -35.16
N SER A 707 21.62 23.54 -35.58
CA SER A 707 22.33 24.66 -36.23
C SER A 707 21.82 25.03 -37.63
N LYS A 708 21.06 24.15 -38.28
CA LYS A 708 20.46 24.34 -39.62
C LYS A 708 18.95 24.56 -39.58
N LEU A 709 18.24 23.95 -38.62
CA LEU A 709 16.77 23.94 -38.54
C LEU A 709 16.21 24.78 -37.38
N GLY A 710 17.08 25.37 -36.56
CA GLY A 710 16.74 25.94 -35.25
C GLY A 710 16.52 24.86 -34.20
N ASP A 711 16.27 25.28 -32.95
CA ASP A 711 15.91 24.33 -31.89
C ASP A 711 14.48 23.78 -32.07
N ARG A 712 14.32 22.47 -31.81
CA ARG A 712 13.14 21.67 -32.16
C ARG A 712 12.92 20.54 -31.16
N LYS A 713 12.39 20.87 -29.99
CA LYS A 713 12.07 19.89 -28.93
C LYS A 713 11.12 18.79 -29.41
N LYS A 714 11.29 17.57 -28.90
CA LYS A 714 10.39 16.44 -29.13
C LYS A 714 9.09 16.65 -28.33
N VAL A 715 7.93 16.60 -28.99
CA VAL A 715 6.60 16.72 -28.36
C VAL A 715 5.94 15.35 -28.18
N LYS A 716 6.07 14.47 -29.17
CA LYS A 716 5.44 13.13 -29.14
C LYS A 716 6.08 12.16 -30.13
N ALA A 717 5.98 10.88 -29.81
CA ALA A 717 6.36 9.79 -30.70
C ALA A 717 5.18 8.84 -30.96
N ASN A 718 5.15 8.24 -32.15
CA ASN A 718 4.30 7.11 -32.52
C ASN A 718 5.14 6.16 -33.39
N HIS A 719 5.17 4.87 -33.04
CA HIS A 719 5.95 3.83 -33.70
C HIS A 719 5.05 2.70 -34.22
N PHE A 720 3.74 2.91 -34.32
CA PHE A 720 2.82 1.94 -34.90
C PHE A 720 3.10 1.72 -36.39
N PRO A 721 3.06 0.46 -36.89
CA PRO A 721 3.09 0.14 -38.31
C PRO A 721 2.13 1.00 -39.13
N GLY A 722 2.60 1.51 -40.28
CA GLY A 722 1.82 2.39 -41.15
C GLY A 722 1.69 3.84 -40.66
N GLU A 723 1.60 4.10 -39.36
CA GLU A 723 1.36 5.44 -38.80
C GLU A 723 2.61 6.16 -38.26
N ALA A 724 3.75 5.46 -38.17
CA ALA A 724 4.96 5.92 -37.48
C ALA A 724 5.39 7.38 -37.80
N CYS A 725 5.64 8.15 -36.74
CA CYS A 725 6.01 9.55 -36.81
C CYS A 725 6.67 10.09 -35.52
N MET A 726 7.49 11.12 -35.68
CA MET A 726 7.96 11.99 -34.60
C MET A 726 7.29 13.37 -34.73
N GLU A 727 6.87 13.96 -33.61
CA GLU A 727 6.25 15.28 -33.54
C GLU A 727 7.17 16.24 -32.76
N PHE A 728 7.47 17.40 -33.34
CA PHE A 728 8.42 18.39 -32.85
C PHE A 728 7.80 19.80 -32.76
N GLU A 729 8.29 20.63 -31.86
CA GLU A 729 7.88 22.03 -31.75
C GLU A 729 8.33 22.88 -32.96
N GLY A 730 7.45 23.79 -33.39
CA GLY A 730 7.68 24.71 -34.50
C GLY A 730 7.34 24.15 -35.88
N LEU A 731 7.67 24.92 -36.91
CA LEU A 731 7.25 24.67 -38.29
C LEU A 731 8.41 24.17 -39.16
N LEU A 732 8.29 22.93 -39.64
CA LEU A 732 9.15 22.31 -40.62
C LEU A 732 8.40 22.19 -41.96
N TYR A 733 9.07 22.55 -43.05
CA TYR A 733 8.51 22.50 -44.40
C TYR A 733 9.12 21.34 -45.21
N ASN A 734 8.52 21.01 -46.35
CA ASN A 734 8.99 19.89 -47.17
C ASN A 734 10.41 20.11 -47.73
N GLU A 735 10.88 21.35 -47.82
CA GLU A 735 12.25 21.69 -48.18
C GLU A 735 13.30 21.23 -47.15
N HIS A 736 12.92 21.02 -45.89
CA HIS A 736 13.79 20.44 -44.86
C HIS A 736 13.93 18.92 -44.99
N LYS A 737 12.98 18.24 -45.68
CA LYS A 737 12.94 16.78 -45.79
C LYS A 737 14.26 16.16 -46.28
N PRO A 738 14.91 16.65 -47.36
CA PRO A 738 16.16 16.06 -47.85
C PRO A 738 17.28 16.12 -46.82
N VAL A 739 17.41 17.24 -46.09
CA VAL A 739 18.47 17.46 -45.09
C VAL A 739 18.30 16.51 -43.89
N ILE A 740 17.06 16.31 -43.44
CA ILE A 740 16.76 15.36 -42.35
C ILE A 740 16.98 13.92 -42.84
N GLN A 741 16.57 13.59 -44.07
CA GLN A 741 16.78 12.27 -44.68
C GLN A 741 18.26 11.93 -44.83
N GLU A 742 19.09 12.90 -45.23
CA GLU A 742 20.53 12.73 -45.39
C GLU A 742 21.21 12.41 -44.05
N LYS A 743 20.91 13.17 -42.98
CA LYS A 743 21.45 12.92 -41.64
C LYS A 743 20.92 11.61 -41.02
N VAL A 744 19.68 11.21 -41.29
CA VAL A 744 19.16 9.88 -40.91
C VAL A 744 19.95 8.77 -41.63
N ASN A 745 20.18 8.92 -42.94
CA ASN A 745 20.96 7.96 -43.73
C ASN A 745 22.44 7.92 -43.35
N GLU A 746 22.99 9.00 -42.79
CA GLU A 746 24.31 9.06 -42.16
C GLU A 746 24.35 8.21 -40.88
N LEU A 747 23.48 8.50 -39.90
CA LEU A 747 23.40 7.78 -38.62
C LEU A 747 23.13 6.27 -38.77
N VAL A 748 22.36 5.85 -39.77
CA VAL A 748 22.15 4.42 -40.09
C VAL A 748 23.43 3.77 -40.63
N ARG A 749 24.20 4.48 -41.48
CA ARG A 749 25.47 3.96 -42.03
C ARG A 749 26.60 3.90 -41.01
N GLU A 750 26.56 4.72 -39.96
CA GLU A 750 27.54 4.71 -38.87
C GLU A 750 27.46 3.45 -37.98
N HIS A 751 26.36 2.69 -38.04
CA HIS A 751 26.15 1.47 -37.23
C HIS A 751 26.38 1.68 -35.72
N LEU A 752 26.04 2.88 -35.21
CA LEU A 752 26.21 3.23 -33.80
C LEU A 752 25.52 2.19 -32.90
N PRO A 753 26.19 1.68 -31.85
CA PRO A 753 25.63 0.67 -30.97
C PRO A 753 24.49 1.27 -30.15
N VAL A 754 23.38 0.56 -30.05
CA VAL A 754 22.24 0.93 -29.21
C VAL A 754 22.34 0.11 -27.92
N ARG A 755 22.51 0.80 -26.80
CA ARG A 755 22.74 0.16 -25.49
C ARG A 755 21.61 0.49 -24.54
N ILE A 756 21.34 -0.44 -23.61
CA ILE A 756 20.45 -0.21 -22.48
C ILE A 756 21.30 -0.03 -21.23
N SER A 757 21.16 1.12 -20.60
CA SER A 757 21.76 1.42 -19.30
C SER A 757 20.67 1.79 -18.29
N TRP A 758 21.03 1.72 -17.02
CA TRP A 758 20.12 1.86 -15.89
C TRP A 758 20.71 2.90 -14.92
N TRP A 759 20.54 4.18 -15.24
CA TRP A 759 21.10 5.30 -14.46
C TRP A 759 20.32 5.46 -13.16
N ASP A 760 21.00 5.71 -12.04
CA ASP A 760 20.33 6.16 -10.80
C ASP A 760 20.04 7.67 -10.83
N GLU A 761 19.38 8.20 -9.80
CA GLU A 761 18.98 9.61 -9.75
C GLU A 761 20.20 10.55 -9.68
N ASP A 762 21.30 10.06 -9.10
CA ASP A 762 22.58 10.73 -9.00
C ASP A 762 23.27 10.81 -10.38
N GLU A 763 23.19 9.77 -11.21
CA GLU A 763 23.67 9.77 -12.60
C GLU A 763 22.75 10.59 -13.53
N VAL A 764 21.41 10.48 -13.36
CA VAL A 764 20.41 11.28 -14.12
C VAL A 764 20.61 12.78 -13.94
N GLU A 765 20.89 13.27 -12.73
CA GLU A 765 21.13 14.70 -12.52
C GLU A 765 22.50 15.14 -13.06
N LYS A 766 23.53 14.29 -12.98
CA LYS A 766 24.89 14.59 -13.51
C LYS A 766 24.97 14.59 -15.03
N ARG A 767 24.21 13.70 -15.69
CA ARG A 767 24.20 13.51 -17.15
C ARG A 767 22.94 14.10 -17.82
N LYS A 768 22.26 15.02 -17.11
CA LYS A 768 20.95 15.57 -17.48
C LYS A 768 20.93 16.26 -18.85
N ASP A 769 22.01 16.96 -19.20
CA ASP A 769 22.18 17.63 -20.49
C ASP A 769 22.40 16.65 -21.67
N GLU A 770 22.76 15.39 -21.39
CA GLU A 770 22.85 14.34 -22.41
C GLU A 770 21.46 13.82 -22.83
N LEU A 771 20.44 13.95 -21.96
CA LEU A 771 19.11 13.36 -22.16
C LEU A 771 18.27 14.08 -23.24
N ASP A 772 18.00 13.42 -24.36
CA ASP A 772 17.14 13.96 -25.44
C ASP A 772 15.66 13.66 -25.19
N MET A 773 15.07 14.51 -24.36
CA MET A 773 13.73 14.34 -23.78
C MET A 773 12.56 14.73 -24.68
N VAL A 774 11.44 14.02 -24.47
CA VAL A 774 10.11 14.51 -24.83
C VAL A 774 9.68 15.57 -23.81
N GLU A 775 9.22 16.72 -24.26
CA GLU A 775 8.88 17.84 -23.38
C GLU A 775 7.70 17.53 -22.45
N GLY A 776 7.77 18.04 -21.21
CA GLY A 776 6.80 17.76 -20.15
C GLY A 776 6.90 16.35 -19.54
N ARG A 777 7.89 15.54 -19.95
CA ARG A 777 8.15 14.22 -19.36
C ARG A 777 9.25 14.32 -18.31
N GLU A 778 8.88 14.16 -17.04
CA GLU A 778 9.82 14.16 -15.92
C GLU A 778 10.72 12.91 -15.94
N VAL A 779 11.94 13.06 -15.41
CA VAL A 779 12.94 11.99 -15.20
C VAL A 779 13.51 12.15 -13.79
N GLY A 780 13.42 11.09 -13.00
CA GLY A 780 13.60 11.11 -11.54
C GLY A 780 12.41 10.41 -10.86
N GLY A 781 12.61 9.82 -9.68
CA GLY A 781 11.59 9.06 -8.96
C GLY A 781 11.98 7.60 -8.72
N VAL A 782 12.44 7.34 -7.50
CA VAL A 782 13.20 6.18 -6.98
C VAL A 782 13.26 4.91 -7.80
N GLY A 783 14.51 4.52 -8.03
CA GLY A 783 14.90 3.34 -8.78
C GLY A 783 15.46 3.74 -10.14
N ARG A 784 16.39 2.92 -10.64
CA ARG A 784 17.13 3.24 -11.86
C ARG A 784 16.20 3.53 -13.04
N VAL A 785 16.51 4.57 -13.80
CA VAL A 785 15.82 4.94 -15.04
C VAL A 785 16.44 4.15 -16.18
N ARG A 786 15.61 3.49 -17.00
CA ARG A 786 16.07 2.79 -18.19
C ARG A 786 16.35 3.78 -19.32
N ILE A 787 17.61 3.90 -19.71
CA ILE A 787 18.07 4.74 -20.80
C ILE A 787 18.39 3.85 -22.01
N ALA A 788 17.94 4.26 -23.19
CA ALA A 788 18.45 3.79 -24.47
C ALA A 788 19.49 4.80 -24.96
N GLU A 789 20.76 4.41 -24.94
CA GLU A 789 21.89 5.17 -25.47
C GLU A 789 22.13 4.78 -26.93
N ILE A 790 22.45 5.74 -27.80
CA ILE A 790 22.85 5.49 -29.21
C ILE A 790 24.27 6.03 -29.39
N GLY A 791 25.24 5.12 -29.50
CA GLY A 791 26.65 5.43 -29.36
C GLY A 791 26.93 6.18 -28.06
N ASP A 792 27.88 7.11 -28.11
CA ASP A 792 28.17 8.05 -27.04
C ASP A 792 27.61 9.46 -27.39
N VAL A 793 26.53 9.52 -28.18
CA VAL A 793 26.00 10.77 -28.79
C VAL A 793 24.51 11.05 -28.52
N ASP A 794 23.76 10.10 -27.97
CA ASP A 794 22.37 10.32 -27.58
C ASP A 794 21.93 9.42 -26.42
N ALA A 795 21.06 9.91 -25.54
CA ALA A 795 20.55 9.20 -24.37
C ALA A 795 19.05 9.49 -24.20
N ASN A 796 18.20 8.44 -24.26
CA ASN A 796 16.74 8.60 -24.23
C ASN A 796 16.13 7.69 -23.13
N PRO A 797 15.44 8.23 -22.11
CA PRO A 797 14.70 7.40 -21.15
C PRO A 797 13.59 6.60 -21.85
N CYS A 798 13.80 5.31 -22.05
CA CYS A 798 12.91 4.48 -22.88
C CYS A 798 12.63 3.11 -22.25
N GLY A 799 11.35 2.77 -22.19
CA GLY A 799 10.88 1.43 -21.80
C GLY A 799 10.61 0.50 -22.98
N GLY A 800 10.92 0.91 -24.21
CA GLY A 800 10.66 0.18 -25.45
C GLY A 800 11.66 -0.94 -25.75
N THR A 801 11.39 -1.67 -26.82
CA THR A 801 12.34 -2.65 -27.38
C THR A 801 13.09 -2.03 -28.55
N HIS A 802 14.36 -2.40 -28.70
CA HIS A 802 15.28 -1.81 -29.66
C HIS A 802 16.03 -2.89 -30.43
N VAL A 803 16.63 -2.52 -31.55
CA VAL A 803 17.71 -3.28 -32.21
C VAL A 803 19.07 -2.80 -31.67
N GLU A 804 20.11 -3.62 -31.81
CA GLU A 804 21.43 -3.48 -31.17
C GLU A 804 22.33 -2.41 -31.81
N SER A 805 22.00 -1.97 -33.04
CA SER A 805 22.70 -0.88 -33.72
C SER A 805 21.77 -0.09 -34.64
N THR A 806 22.16 1.14 -35.00
CA THR A 806 21.40 1.95 -35.96
C THR A 806 21.26 1.29 -37.32
N GLY A 807 22.29 0.57 -37.78
CA GLY A 807 22.29 -0.16 -39.05
C GLY A 807 21.25 -1.29 -39.11
N GLN A 808 20.99 -1.98 -37.99
CA GLN A 808 19.94 -3.02 -37.90
C GLN A 808 18.51 -2.46 -38.08
N THR A 809 18.29 -1.14 -38.08
CA THR A 809 16.99 -0.56 -38.48
C THR A 809 16.68 -0.75 -39.96
N GLY A 810 17.72 -0.88 -40.80
CA GLY A 810 17.61 -0.85 -42.27
C GLY A 810 17.33 0.57 -42.78
N GLU A 811 16.86 0.68 -44.03
CA GLU A 811 16.51 1.99 -44.60
C GLU A 811 15.35 2.65 -43.83
N ILE A 812 15.52 3.90 -43.43
CA ILE A 812 14.47 4.71 -42.77
C ILE A 812 13.98 5.77 -43.76
N THR A 813 12.81 5.57 -44.34
CA THR A 813 12.24 6.50 -45.32
C THR A 813 11.36 7.53 -44.63
N ILE A 814 11.76 8.81 -44.66
CA ILE A 814 10.88 9.91 -44.29
C ILE A 814 9.83 10.03 -45.39
N ARG A 815 8.55 9.90 -45.04
CA ARG A 815 7.43 10.01 -45.99
C ARG A 815 7.04 11.46 -46.21
N LYS A 816 6.57 12.14 -45.17
CA LYS A 816 5.95 13.47 -45.23
C LYS A 816 6.23 14.31 -43.98
N ILE A 817 6.21 15.62 -44.13
CA ILE A 817 6.23 16.59 -43.02
C ILE A 817 4.90 17.37 -43.03
N SER A 818 3.99 16.98 -42.13
CA SER A 818 2.71 17.67 -41.91
C SER A 818 2.78 18.62 -40.71
N ARG A 819 1.99 19.70 -40.71
CA ARG A 819 1.99 20.76 -39.69
C ARG A 819 0.59 20.93 -39.09
N GLN A 820 0.48 21.08 -37.78
CA GLN A 820 -0.80 21.34 -37.10
C GLN A 820 -0.56 22.12 -35.79
N LYS A 821 -1.28 23.23 -35.58
CA LYS A 821 -1.23 24.05 -34.33
C LYS A 821 0.21 24.38 -33.83
N GLY A 822 1.13 24.69 -34.75
CA GLY A 822 2.52 25.02 -34.42
C GLY A 822 3.45 23.82 -34.20
N ILE A 823 2.94 22.58 -34.26
CA ILE A 823 3.71 21.34 -34.18
C ILE A 823 3.96 20.78 -35.59
N SER A 824 5.15 20.20 -35.81
CA SER A 824 5.52 19.52 -37.05
C SER A 824 5.67 18.02 -36.85
N LYS A 825 4.95 17.25 -37.66
CA LYS A 825 4.88 15.79 -37.64
C LYS A 825 5.66 15.21 -38.81
N VAL A 826 6.83 14.66 -38.52
CA VAL A 826 7.71 13.94 -39.46
C VAL A 826 7.27 12.48 -39.48
N SER A 827 6.50 12.08 -40.50
CA SER A 827 6.09 10.68 -40.68
C SER A 827 7.17 9.90 -41.42
N TYR A 828 7.48 8.69 -40.97
CA TYR A 828 8.50 7.82 -41.54
C TYR A 828 8.02 6.36 -41.64
N GLU A 829 8.83 5.48 -42.23
CA GLU A 829 8.65 4.02 -42.24
C GLU A 829 9.99 3.30 -42.40
N VAL A 830 9.99 1.99 -42.12
CA VAL A 830 11.13 1.07 -42.38
C VAL A 830 10.60 -0.18 -43.11
N PRO A 831 11.43 -0.89 -43.92
CA PRO A 831 11.04 -2.12 -44.59
C PRO A 831 10.49 -3.18 -43.62
N VAL A 832 9.33 -3.78 -43.94
CA VAL A 832 8.70 -4.84 -43.13
C VAL A 832 9.59 -6.08 -43.05
N SER A 833 10.16 -6.49 -44.18
CA SER A 833 11.23 -7.47 -44.24
C SER A 833 12.59 -6.75 -44.36
N TRP A 834 13.52 -7.17 -43.52
CA TRP A 834 14.94 -6.84 -43.63
C TRP A 834 15.71 -8.16 -43.54
N ARG A 835 16.74 -8.31 -44.35
CA ARG A 835 17.72 -9.39 -44.18
C ARG A 835 18.97 -8.74 -43.62
N GLU A 836 19.49 -9.31 -42.54
CA GLU A 836 20.87 -9.11 -42.14
C GLU A 836 21.78 -9.60 -43.29
N VAL A 837 22.91 -8.91 -43.47
CA VAL A 837 23.92 -9.15 -44.52
C VAL A 837 25.25 -9.39 -43.83
#